data_AF-A0A9W7CZT5-F1
#
_entry.id   AF-A0A9W7CZT5-F1
#
_cell.length_a   1.000
_cell.length_b   1.000
_cell.length_c   1.000
_cell.angle_alpha   90.00
_cell.angle_beta   90.00
_cell.angle_gamma   90.00
#
_symmetry.space_group_name_H-M   'P 1'
#
loop_
_entity.id
_entity.type
_entity.pdbx_description
1 polymer ?
#
loop_
_entity_poly.entity_id
_entity_poly.type
_entity_poly.pdbx_seq_one_letter_code
_entity_poly.pdbx_strand_id
1 'polypeptide(L)'
;MLRLKGGDLATPFLHLLLRVGALNAPFSEALVAELCAEPERDGCDWYGDDVRALLFEKVAARDEEGNTLFHLCARYDLVECLDVLVAFYRRQLAAAEPQDGDADRKKPVALETLLEKGNKVGCRPLHEAMKYRAAGAARRLVNELRVDVNPVTPLRQTPAHIAAFAGFDEGVDILRKSARVANFSLKDTHDCTAAQVAHRCGFIALEARLRAAEEGKDVEEAVDPQADVPQKDQTRFFFHPEVWRHLPMAYHRRGGPDPPPENPERIDTLVDPVFGILRSREFQRPNVKWDHDIERADIADILRVHEFHYVDRLRQKCAPLAASIVGKDAVVSKNDGTRHHQFAGQPESARNSGGGDDAEECLATFSLDLDTALSLRSYDAAARAAGVVCKAVDEVVAGKCRNAFCIVRPPGHHAGPVGKVVCENDPEGSLGFCLFNNVAVGASYARAHLKDRGINKVAILDFDVHHGNGTEEIVRQLVPSTKEITFETPYGIGKQVVHQYKPWRSEDDAENVFFCSVHGYGHKDPENKEELAKGETQGWFYPGSGISSVKESPVIWDEGLEFCREGASASRLKWRSAFRDRILPKLREFNPDLIFLSAGFDAHKKELVNWGYVSLLEQDYEWLVGHVKQIANSCCDGRLISVLEGGYNFHGRMVSPFARSVAAHTRALINPAQEPWDEEEIAKEAAHEHALLANYLAPAAGPAVTMLQTKKRAKTDTALPLAQSRTKRTRKDVDYVALAKELAEQGQQQ
;
A
#
# COMPACT_ATOMS: atom_id res chain seq x y z
N MET A 1 21.63 -1.26 10.67
CA MET A 1 20.88 -1.39 11.94
C MET A 1 19.42 -1.03 11.71
N LEU A 2 18.65 -1.96 11.14
CA LEU A 2 17.19 -2.00 11.09
C LEU A 2 16.75 -3.15 12.01
N ARG A 3 16.71 -2.97 13.34
CA ARG A 3 16.09 -3.98 14.21
C ARG A 3 14.59 -3.65 14.31
N LEU A 4 13.71 -4.49 13.76
CA LEU A 4 13.18 -5.71 14.40
C LEU A 4 12.30 -5.41 15.62
N LYS A 5 11.04 -5.09 15.37
CA LYS A 5 9.86 -5.52 16.13
C LYS A 5 8.78 -5.73 15.06
N GLY A 6 8.02 -6.82 14.96
CA GLY A 6 7.79 -7.89 15.91
C GLY A 6 8.61 -9.16 15.70
N GLY A 7 9.03 -9.74 16.83
CA GLY A 7 9.18 -11.18 16.96
C GLY A 7 10.44 -11.87 16.45
N ASP A 8 11.36 -11.21 15.73
CA ASP A 8 12.42 -11.98 15.05
C ASP A 8 13.87 -11.51 15.28
N LEU A 9 14.46 -11.91 16.40
CA LEU A 9 15.92 -11.90 16.57
C LEU A 9 16.65 -12.90 15.62
N ALA A 10 15.95 -13.63 14.74
CA ALA A 10 16.55 -14.65 13.88
C ALA A 10 16.93 -14.18 12.46
N THR A 11 16.37 -13.09 11.93
CA THR A 11 16.72 -12.60 10.59
C THR A 11 18.19 -12.13 10.52
N PRO A 12 19.03 -12.69 9.62
CA PRO A 12 20.47 -12.36 9.59
C PRO A 12 20.75 -10.91 9.17
N PHE A 13 21.74 -10.28 9.80
CA PHE A 13 22.16 -8.89 9.53
C PHE A 13 22.44 -8.59 8.04
N LEU A 14 23.07 -9.51 7.31
CA LEU A 14 23.33 -9.33 5.88
C LEU A 14 22.04 -9.27 5.04
N HIS A 15 20.99 -10.00 5.41
CA HIS A 15 19.71 -9.95 4.68
C HIS A 15 19.08 -8.57 4.82
N LEU A 16 19.16 -8.04 6.02
CA LEU A 16 18.72 -6.70 6.35
C LEU A 16 19.49 -5.62 5.58
N LEU A 17 20.82 -5.76 5.49
CA LEU A 17 21.68 -4.86 4.73
C LEU A 17 21.32 -4.83 3.23
N LEU A 18 21.00 -5.98 2.63
CA LEU A 18 20.58 -6.04 1.23
C LEU A 18 19.18 -5.45 1.03
N ARG A 19 18.29 -5.56 2.01
CA ARG A 19 17.00 -4.85 1.99
C ARG A 19 17.18 -3.33 2.07
N VAL A 20 18.21 -2.83 2.77
CA VAL A 20 18.61 -1.40 2.68
C VAL A 20 19.09 -1.05 1.27
N GLY A 21 19.72 -1.99 0.56
CA GLY A 21 20.19 -1.77 -0.81
C GLY A 21 19.04 -1.46 -1.77
N ALA A 22 17.85 -2.01 -1.50
CA ALA A 22 16.61 -1.65 -2.16
C ALA A 22 16.23 -0.16 -2.00
N LEU A 23 16.89 0.60 -1.13
CA LEU A 23 16.67 2.03 -0.89
C LEU A 23 17.88 2.85 -1.32
N ASN A 24 19.07 2.36 -0.99
CA ASN A 24 20.36 2.99 -1.26
C ASN A 24 21.38 1.92 -1.64
N ALA A 25 21.47 1.62 -2.94
CA ALA A 25 22.39 0.63 -3.47
C ALA A 25 23.87 0.96 -3.15
N PRO A 26 24.37 2.21 -3.38
CA PRO A 26 25.76 2.56 -3.05
C PRO A 26 26.16 2.30 -1.59
N PHE A 27 25.25 2.56 -0.64
CA PHE A 27 25.53 2.29 0.78
C PHE A 27 25.67 0.79 1.06
N SER A 28 24.72 -0.01 0.57
CA SER A 28 24.79 -1.45 0.76
C SER A 28 25.97 -2.06 0.03
N GLU A 29 26.33 -1.56 -1.15
CA GLU A 29 27.51 -1.98 -1.89
C GLU A 29 28.79 -1.68 -1.12
N ALA A 30 28.96 -0.45 -0.63
CA ALA A 30 30.13 -0.06 0.16
C ALA A 30 30.28 -0.91 1.41
N LEU A 31 29.18 -1.08 2.17
CA LEU A 31 29.24 -1.85 3.42
C LEU A 31 29.39 -3.35 3.19
N VAL A 32 28.73 -3.92 2.17
CA VAL A 32 28.94 -5.33 1.78
C VAL A 32 30.39 -5.53 1.32
N ALA A 33 30.95 -4.60 0.53
CA ALA A 33 32.35 -4.64 0.12
C ALA A 33 33.31 -4.60 1.31
N GLU A 34 33.09 -3.69 2.26
CA GLU A 34 33.89 -3.56 3.49
C GLU A 34 33.83 -4.83 4.34
N LEU A 35 32.62 -5.34 4.62
CA LEU A 35 32.43 -6.56 5.42
C LEU A 35 33.03 -7.81 4.77
N CYS A 36 33.12 -7.83 3.44
CA CYS A 36 33.66 -8.94 2.67
C CYS A 36 35.14 -8.77 2.26
N ALA A 37 35.78 -7.63 2.56
CA ALA A 37 37.18 -7.35 2.24
C ALA A 37 38.14 -8.21 3.08
N GLU A 38 39.41 -8.34 2.66
CA GLU A 38 40.44 -8.99 3.48
C GLU A 38 40.90 -8.05 4.62
N PRO A 39 41.40 -8.57 5.77
CA PRO A 39 41.92 -7.73 6.82
C PRO A 39 43.17 -6.98 6.33
N GLU A 40 43.24 -5.66 6.54
CA GLU A 40 44.47 -4.92 6.29
C GLU A 40 45.55 -5.39 7.26
N ARG A 41 46.69 -5.88 6.74
CA ARG A 41 47.78 -6.43 7.56
C ARG A 41 48.43 -5.42 8.52
N ASP A 42 48.23 -4.12 8.30
CA ASP A 42 48.82 -3.03 9.08
C ASP A 42 47.77 -2.02 9.62
N GLY A 43 46.48 -2.35 9.55
CA GLY A 43 45.36 -1.48 9.92
C GLY A 43 44.53 -1.97 11.11
N CYS A 44 43.74 -1.08 11.70
CA CYS A 44 42.78 -1.42 12.77
C CYS A 44 41.60 -2.18 12.15
N ASP A 45 41.61 -3.52 12.20
CA ASP A 45 40.46 -4.34 11.78
C ASP A 45 39.29 -4.09 12.73
N TRP A 46 38.34 -3.25 12.30
CA TRP A 46 37.21 -2.80 13.13
C TRP A 46 36.23 -3.93 13.48
N TYR A 47 36.25 -5.03 12.72
CA TYR A 47 35.28 -6.13 12.86
C TYR A 47 35.89 -7.39 13.50
N GLY A 48 37.20 -7.59 13.43
CA GLY A 48 37.88 -8.75 14.01
C GLY A 48 37.52 -10.10 13.35
N ASP A 49 38.32 -11.14 13.65
CA ASP A 49 38.16 -12.47 13.06
C ASP A 49 36.81 -13.15 13.45
N ASP A 50 36.30 -12.88 14.65
CA ASP A 50 35.06 -13.48 15.17
C ASP A 50 33.81 -13.02 14.41
N VAL A 51 33.73 -11.73 14.02
CA VAL A 51 32.59 -11.20 13.24
C VAL A 51 32.62 -11.76 11.83
N ARG A 52 33.80 -11.92 11.22
CA ARG A 52 33.96 -12.49 9.87
C ARG A 52 33.57 -13.97 9.84
N ALA A 53 33.90 -14.74 10.87
CA ALA A 53 33.44 -16.12 11.02
C ALA A 53 31.90 -16.20 11.14
N LEU A 54 31.30 -15.32 11.95
CA LEU A 54 29.84 -15.18 12.07
C LEU A 54 29.18 -14.77 10.75
N LEU A 55 29.77 -13.87 9.98
CA LEU A 55 29.26 -13.45 8.67
C LEU A 55 29.18 -14.63 7.72
N PHE A 56 30.22 -15.47 7.65
CA PHE A 56 30.22 -16.66 6.79
C PHE A 56 29.12 -17.65 7.15
N GLU A 57 28.90 -17.92 8.45
CA GLU A 57 27.77 -18.76 8.91
C GLU A 57 26.41 -18.19 8.48
N LYS A 58 26.29 -16.86 8.43
CA LYS A 58 25.05 -16.15 8.09
C LYS A 58 24.85 -15.94 6.57
N VAL A 59 25.87 -16.12 5.72
CA VAL A 59 25.70 -16.03 4.25
C VAL A 59 24.73 -17.09 3.73
N ALA A 60 24.78 -18.30 4.29
CA ALA A 60 23.90 -19.41 3.93
C ALA A 60 22.54 -19.38 4.66
N ALA A 61 22.33 -18.42 5.56
CA ALA A 61 21.10 -18.29 6.30
C ALA A 61 19.96 -17.81 5.39
N ARG A 62 18.74 -17.91 5.92
CA ARG A 62 17.51 -17.55 5.22
C ARG A 62 16.70 -16.60 6.06
N ASP A 63 15.98 -15.70 5.41
CA ASP A 63 14.97 -14.88 6.07
C ASP A 63 13.64 -15.65 6.27
N GLU A 64 12.65 -14.95 6.82
CA GLU A 64 11.32 -15.51 7.06
C GLU A 64 10.57 -15.91 5.78
N GLU A 65 10.91 -15.36 4.62
CA GLU A 65 10.35 -15.78 3.33
C GLU A 65 11.13 -16.96 2.73
N GLY A 66 12.19 -17.40 3.40
CA GLY A 66 13.11 -18.44 2.93
C GLY A 66 14.14 -17.93 1.91
N ASN A 67 14.19 -16.62 1.67
CA ASN A 67 15.13 -15.99 0.75
C ASN A 67 16.54 -16.08 1.32
N THR A 68 17.51 -16.37 0.46
CA THR A 68 18.95 -16.19 0.76
C THR A 68 19.38 -14.78 0.36
N LEU A 69 20.61 -14.39 0.70
CA LEU A 69 21.20 -13.14 0.25
C LEU A 69 21.14 -12.97 -1.28
N PHE A 70 21.36 -14.05 -2.03
CA PHE A 70 21.31 -14.04 -3.49
C PHE A 70 19.91 -13.76 -4.04
N HIS A 71 18.85 -14.18 -3.35
CA HIS A 71 17.48 -13.82 -3.73
C HIS A 71 17.26 -12.32 -3.56
N LEU A 72 17.76 -11.72 -2.48
CA LEU A 72 17.60 -10.30 -2.21
C LEU A 72 18.40 -9.45 -3.20
N CYS A 73 19.65 -9.83 -3.51
CA CYS A 73 20.42 -9.19 -4.57
C CYS A 73 19.69 -9.27 -5.92
N ALA A 74 19.13 -10.43 -6.25
CA ALA A 74 18.38 -10.65 -7.47
C ALA A 74 17.08 -9.82 -7.53
N ARG A 75 16.33 -9.77 -6.43
CA ARG A 75 15.07 -9.04 -6.31
C ARG A 75 15.26 -7.52 -6.45
N TYR A 76 16.34 -6.99 -5.91
CA TYR A 76 16.60 -5.54 -5.89
C TYR A 76 17.61 -5.06 -6.94
N ASP A 77 18.01 -5.93 -7.87
CA ASP A 77 18.99 -5.67 -8.92
C ASP A 77 20.36 -5.14 -8.42
N LEU A 78 20.80 -5.63 -7.25
CA LEU A 78 22.07 -5.24 -6.62
C LEU A 78 23.23 -6.09 -7.17
N VAL A 79 23.67 -5.78 -8.37
CA VAL A 79 24.68 -6.57 -9.13
C VAL A 79 26.03 -6.58 -8.44
N GLU A 80 26.46 -5.44 -7.94
CA GLU A 80 27.75 -5.26 -7.26
C GLU A 80 27.77 -6.04 -5.94
N CYS A 81 26.72 -5.94 -5.13
CA CYS A 81 26.55 -6.75 -3.93
C CYS A 81 26.57 -8.26 -4.24
N LEU A 82 25.88 -8.67 -5.31
CA LEU A 82 25.86 -10.07 -5.76
C LEU A 82 27.29 -10.56 -6.03
N ASP A 83 28.09 -9.76 -6.74
CA ASP A 83 29.45 -10.10 -7.09
C ASP A 83 30.39 -10.18 -5.90
N VAL A 84 30.31 -9.21 -4.99
CA VAL A 84 31.10 -9.22 -3.76
C VAL A 84 30.78 -10.46 -2.93
N LEU A 85 29.50 -10.77 -2.74
CA LEU A 85 29.07 -11.92 -1.93
C LEU A 85 29.49 -13.24 -2.55
N VAL A 86 29.40 -13.38 -3.88
CA VAL A 86 29.92 -14.55 -4.61
C VAL A 86 31.42 -14.70 -4.40
N ALA A 87 32.18 -13.61 -4.60
CA ALA A 87 33.64 -13.64 -4.48
C ALA A 87 34.07 -14.00 -3.05
N PHE A 88 33.42 -13.38 -2.06
CA PHE A 88 33.62 -13.69 -0.65
C PHE A 88 33.34 -15.16 -0.36
N TYR A 89 32.19 -15.68 -0.80
CA TYR A 89 31.82 -17.07 -0.52
C TYR A 89 32.78 -18.07 -1.16
N ARG A 90 33.24 -17.81 -2.39
CA ARG A 90 34.27 -18.65 -3.04
C ARG A 90 35.59 -18.65 -2.28
N ARG A 91 36.06 -17.48 -1.81
CA ARG A 91 37.27 -17.39 -0.99
C ARG A 91 37.15 -18.21 0.30
N GLN A 92 36.02 -18.08 1.00
CA GLN A 92 35.79 -18.80 2.26
C GLN A 92 35.67 -20.31 2.05
N LEU A 93 35.04 -20.77 0.95
CA LEU A 93 35.02 -22.19 0.60
C LEU A 93 36.42 -22.75 0.34
N ALA A 94 37.28 -22.00 -0.37
CA ALA A 94 38.66 -22.39 -0.62
C ALA A 94 39.51 -22.43 0.67
N ALA A 95 39.26 -21.50 1.61
CA ALA A 95 39.94 -21.46 2.90
C ALA A 95 39.48 -22.59 3.86
N ALA A 96 38.28 -23.14 3.65
CA ALA A 96 37.70 -24.20 4.48
C ALA A 96 38.02 -25.63 4.00
N GLU A 97 38.84 -25.81 2.96
CA GLU A 97 39.34 -27.14 2.58
C GLU A 97 40.21 -27.74 3.71
N PRO A 98 40.01 -29.01 4.08
CA PRO A 98 40.59 -29.56 5.29
C PRO A 98 42.13 -29.63 5.20
N GLN A 99 42.81 -29.07 6.20
CA GLN A 99 44.12 -29.58 6.60
C GLN A 99 43.90 -30.97 7.22
N ASP A 100 44.75 -31.94 6.86
CA ASP A 100 44.66 -33.33 7.32
C ASP A 100 44.42 -33.42 8.85
N GLY A 101 43.23 -33.88 9.27
CA GLY A 101 42.96 -34.24 10.67
C GLY A 101 41.58 -33.96 11.27
N ASP A 102 40.69 -33.18 10.65
CA ASP A 102 39.43 -32.75 11.30
C ASP A 102 38.18 -33.40 10.67
N ALA A 103 37.86 -34.62 11.09
CA ALA A 103 36.82 -35.47 10.48
C ALA A 103 35.37 -35.14 10.89
N ASP A 104 35.14 -34.21 11.83
CA ASP A 104 33.83 -33.99 12.46
C ASP A 104 33.17 -32.63 12.13
N ARG A 105 33.80 -31.76 11.31
CA ARG A 105 33.20 -30.50 10.84
C ARG A 105 32.25 -30.73 9.65
N LYS A 106 31.00 -30.26 9.76
CA LYS A 106 30.03 -30.24 8.64
C LYS A 106 30.63 -29.46 7.46
N LYS A 107 30.74 -30.10 6.29
CA LYS A 107 31.22 -29.44 5.06
C LYS A 107 30.33 -28.23 4.72
N PRO A 108 30.92 -27.08 4.36
CA PRO A 108 30.16 -25.92 3.92
C PRO A 108 29.42 -26.21 2.61
N VAL A 109 28.24 -25.61 2.45
CA VAL A 109 27.37 -25.81 1.28
C VAL A 109 28.05 -25.22 0.04
N ALA A 110 28.01 -25.90 -1.10
CA ALA A 110 28.58 -25.35 -2.34
C ALA A 110 27.81 -24.09 -2.79
N LEU A 111 28.50 -23.11 -3.38
CA LEU A 111 27.88 -21.87 -3.85
C LEU A 111 26.74 -22.13 -4.84
N GLU A 112 26.95 -23.08 -5.73
CA GLU A 112 25.98 -23.52 -6.73
C GLU A 112 24.69 -24.00 -6.05
N THR A 113 24.80 -24.65 -4.89
CA THR A 113 23.62 -25.10 -4.14
C THR A 113 22.84 -23.93 -3.53
N LEU A 114 23.52 -22.84 -3.15
CA LEU A 114 22.88 -21.63 -2.63
C LEU A 114 22.20 -20.82 -3.73
N LEU A 115 22.83 -20.71 -4.90
CA LEU A 115 22.27 -20.05 -6.08
C LEU A 115 21.09 -20.84 -6.67
N GLU A 116 21.01 -22.15 -6.42
CA GLU A 116 19.91 -23.00 -6.88
C GLU A 116 18.85 -23.28 -5.81
N LYS A 117 19.02 -22.72 -4.60
CA LYS A 117 18.09 -22.96 -3.51
C LYS A 117 16.81 -22.17 -3.72
N GLY A 118 15.65 -22.82 -3.60
CA GLY A 118 14.37 -22.12 -3.58
C GLY A 118 14.04 -21.50 -2.20
N ASN A 119 13.30 -20.39 -2.21
CA ASN A 119 12.66 -19.80 -1.03
C ASN A 119 11.39 -20.57 -0.61
N LYS A 120 10.57 -20.06 0.32
CA LYS A 120 9.35 -20.77 0.81
C LYS A 120 8.32 -21.03 -0.29
N VAL A 121 8.27 -20.20 -1.33
CA VAL A 121 7.42 -20.40 -2.51
C VAL A 121 8.14 -21.18 -3.62
N GLY A 122 9.39 -21.58 -3.37
CA GLY A 122 10.23 -22.35 -4.28
C GLY A 122 10.80 -21.57 -5.46
N CYS A 123 10.74 -20.23 -5.43
CA CYS A 123 11.46 -19.38 -6.35
C CYS A 123 12.95 -19.39 -6.00
N ARG A 124 13.82 -19.58 -6.99
CA ARG A 124 15.28 -19.43 -6.87
C ARG A 124 15.67 -17.96 -7.15
N PRO A 125 16.92 -17.53 -6.89
CA PRO A 125 17.39 -16.18 -7.23
C PRO A 125 17.10 -15.77 -8.68
N LEU A 126 17.24 -16.68 -9.65
CA LEU A 126 16.89 -16.36 -11.04
C LEU A 126 15.38 -16.11 -11.23
N HIS A 127 14.51 -16.87 -10.56
CA HIS A 127 13.06 -16.60 -10.58
C HIS A 127 12.76 -15.23 -9.99
N GLU A 128 13.40 -14.85 -8.88
CA GLU A 128 13.24 -13.52 -8.27
C GLU A 128 13.71 -12.41 -9.23
N ALA A 129 14.86 -12.57 -9.89
CA ALA A 129 15.33 -11.60 -10.88
C ALA A 129 14.33 -11.43 -12.04
N MET A 130 13.77 -12.53 -12.55
CA MET A 130 12.74 -12.49 -13.59
C MET A 130 11.45 -11.84 -13.08
N LYS A 131 11.04 -12.15 -11.85
CA LYS A 131 9.81 -11.64 -11.23
C LYS A 131 9.84 -10.12 -11.09
N TYR A 132 10.97 -9.55 -10.66
CA TYR A 132 11.12 -8.12 -10.39
C TYR A 132 11.77 -7.34 -11.54
N ARG A 133 11.92 -7.94 -12.73
CA ARG A 133 12.52 -7.32 -13.91
C ARG A 133 13.95 -6.80 -13.67
N ALA A 134 14.70 -7.49 -12.81
CA ALA A 134 16.07 -7.13 -12.45
C ALA A 134 17.04 -7.61 -13.53
N ALA A 135 17.18 -6.81 -14.60
CA ALA A 135 17.94 -7.17 -15.78
C ALA A 135 19.44 -7.36 -15.51
N GLY A 136 20.02 -6.55 -14.63
CA GLY A 136 21.43 -6.65 -14.25
C GLY A 136 21.75 -7.98 -13.57
N ALA A 137 21.00 -8.29 -12.51
CA ALA A 137 21.15 -9.51 -11.74
C ALA A 137 20.80 -10.75 -12.57
N ALA A 138 19.76 -10.69 -13.41
CA ALA A 138 19.42 -11.76 -14.34
C ALA A 138 20.58 -12.07 -15.30
N ARG A 139 21.18 -11.05 -15.95
CA ARG A 139 22.36 -11.24 -16.80
C ARG A 139 23.51 -11.88 -16.03
N ARG A 140 23.76 -11.41 -14.82
CA ARG A 140 24.89 -11.88 -14.01
C ARG A 140 24.72 -13.34 -13.60
N LEU A 141 23.54 -13.70 -13.11
CA LEU A 141 23.18 -15.08 -12.75
C LEU A 141 23.28 -16.03 -13.94
N VAL A 142 22.81 -15.61 -15.11
CA VAL A 142 22.72 -16.46 -16.30
C VAL A 142 24.07 -16.60 -17.02
N ASN A 143 24.72 -15.48 -17.33
CA ASN A 143 25.90 -15.48 -18.21
C ASN A 143 27.19 -15.85 -17.47
N GLU A 144 27.33 -15.40 -16.22
CA GLU A 144 28.57 -15.53 -15.46
C GLU A 144 28.41 -16.54 -14.32
N LEU A 145 27.29 -16.43 -13.62
CA LEU A 145 26.73 -17.37 -12.64
C LEU A 145 26.63 -18.80 -13.19
N ARG A 146 26.25 -18.88 -14.47
CA ARG A 146 25.83 -20.10 -15.17
C ARG A 146 24.85 -20.91 -14.31
N VAL A 147 23.90 -20.24 -13.66
CA VAL A 147 22.82 -20.93 -12.94
C VAL A 147 21.94 -21.69 -13.93
N ASP A 148 21.17 -22.65 -13.44
CA ASP A 148 20.15 -23.34 -14.22
C ASP A 148 19.10 -22.33 -14.70
N VAL A 149 18.82 -22.38 -16.00
CA VAL A 149 17.82 -21.54 -16.67
C VAL A 149 16.46 -22.22 -16.79
N ASN A 150 16.39 -23.52 -16.46
CA ASN A 150 15.14 -24.30 -16.45
C ASN A 150 14.66 -24.80 -15.07
N PRO A 151 15.03 -24.18 -13.92
CA PRO A 151 14.59 -24.68 -12.64
C PRO A 151 13.09 -24.46 -12.47
N VAL A 152 12.43 -25.41 -11.82
CA VAL A 152 10.97 -25.34 -11.62
C VAL A 152 10.61 -25.04 -10.17
N THR A 153 9.59 -24.19 -9.99
CA THR A 153 8.91 -24.00 -8.69
C THR A 153 8.00 -25.20 -8.38
N PRO A 154 7.39 -25.29 -7.18
CA PRO A 154 6.36 -26.30 -6.88
C PRO A 154 5.17 -26.30 -7.84
N LEU A 155 4.89 -25.16 -8.49
CA LEU A 155 3.89 -25.03 -9.56
C LEU A 155 4.43 -25.37 -10.95
N ARG A 156 5.61 -26.01 -11.02
CA ARG A 156 6.34 -26.35 -12.25
C ARG A 156 6.69 -25.15 -13.14
N GLN A 157 6.77 -23.94 -12.57
CA GLN A 157 7.05 -22.72 -13.33
C GLN A 157 8.56 -22.52 -13.50
N THR A 158 9.01 -22.32 -14.73
CA THR A 158 10.41 -21.98 -15.06
C THR A 158 10.66 -20.47 -14.93
N PRO A 159 11.92 -19.98 -14.96
CA PRO A 159 12.20 -18.55 -15.06
C PRO A 159 11.51 -17.88 -16.24
N ALA A 160 11.34 -18.60 -17.38
CA ALA A 160 10.59 -18.10 -18.52
C ALA A 160 9.09 -17.90 -18.21
N HIS A 161 8.46 -18.79 -17.43
CA HIS A 161 7.09 -18.60 -16.97
C HIS A 161 6.97 -17.37 -16.06
N ILE A 162 7.92 -17.20 -15.13
CA ILE A 162 7.92 -16.05 -14.23
C ILE A 162 8.18 -14.75 -14.99
N ALA A 163 9.06 -14.74 -15.98
CA ALA A 163 9.27 -13.61 -16.89
C ALA A 163 7.99 -13.31 -17.70
N ALA A 164 7.26 -14.34 -18.14
CA ALA A 164 5.97 -14.21 -18.80
C ALA A 164 4.90 -13.58 -17.88
N PHE A 165 4.78 -14.03 -16.63
CA PHE A 165 3.91 -13.39 -15.64
C PHE A 165 4.31 -11.94 -15.36
N ALA A 166 5.61 -11.67 -15.33
CA ALA A 166 6.14 -10.35 -15.04
C ALA A 166 6.12 -9.40 -16.24
N GLY A 167 5.79 -9.85 -17.45
CA GLY A 167 5.88 -9.01 -18.66
C GLY A 167 7.31 -8.56 -18.93
N PHE A 168 8.31 -9.41 -18.69
CA PHE A 168 9.72 -9.05 -18.76
C PHE A 168 10.38 -9.51 -20.07
N ASP A 169 10.25 -8.69 -21.12
CA ASP A 169 10.80 -8.97 -22.45
C ASP A 169 12.31 -9.22 -22.45
N GLU A 170 13.06 -8.32 -21.81
CA GLU A 170 14.51 -8.41 -21.72
C GLU A 170 14.96 -9.67 -20.96
N GLY A 171 14.18 -10.11 -19.95
CA GLY A 171 14.42 -11.37 -19.24
C GLY A 171 14.36 -12.59 -20.16
N VAL A 172 13.40 -12.63 -21.08
CA VAL A 172 13.29 -13.70 -22.08
C VAL A 172 14.48 -13.68 -23.04
N ASP A 173 14.94 -12.50 -23.45
CA ASP A 173 16.15 -12.37 -24.28
C ASP A 173 17.41 -12.83 -23.54
N ILE A 174 17.53 -12.54 -22.24
CA ILE A 174 18.64 -13.03 -21.40
C ILE A 174 18.64 -14.57 -21.37
N LEU A 175 17.46 -15.19 -21.17
CA LEU A 175 17.34 -16.66 -21.18
C LEU A 175 17.65 -17.24 -22.57
N ARG A 176 17.19 -16.61 -23.64
CA ARG A 176 17.42 -17.06 -25.03
C ARG A 176 18.88 -17.00 -25.44
N LYS A 177 19.61 -15.97 -25.00
CA LYS A 177 21.05 -15.78 -25.27
C LYS A 177 21.96 -16.52 -24.30
N SER A 178 21.39 -17.27 -23.35
CA SER A 178 22.18 -17.95 -22.33
C SER A 178 22.97 -19.13 -22.90
N ALA A 179 24.13 -19.41 -22.31
CA ALA A 179 24.97 -20.54 -22.73
C ALA A 179 24.33 -21.91 -22.43
N ARG A 180 23.33 -21.96 -21.53
CA ARG A 180 22.54 -23.16 -21.23
C ARG A 180 21.23 -23.08 -22.01
N VAL A 181 20.81 -24.15 -22.66
CA VAL A 181 19.58 -24.10 -23.48
C VAL A 181 18.35 -23.94 -22.58
N ALA A 182 17.71 -22.78 -22.65
CA ALA A 182 16.42 -22.55 -22.00
C ALA A 182 15.31 -23.31 -22.74
N ASN A 183 14.49 -24.05 -22.01
CA ASN A 183 13.37 -24.82 -22.53
C ASN A 183 12.07 -24.04 -22.32
N PHE A 184 11.69 -23.28 -23.35
CA PHE A 184 10.47 -22.49 -23.36
C PHE A 184 9.19 -23.33 -23.49
N SER A 185 9.31 -24.58 -23.98
CA SER A 185 8.19 -25.51 -24.18
C SER A 185 7.80 -26.30 -22.93
N LEU A 186 8.52 -26.12 -21.80
CA LEU A 186 8.11 -26.71 -20.53
C LEU A 186 6.75 -26.18 -20.11
N LYS A 187 5.94 -27.05 -19.51
CA LYS A 187 4.60 -26.71 -19.02
C LYS A 187 4.54 -26.66 -17.51
N ASP A 188 3.79 -25.69 -16.99
CA ASP A 188 3.48 -25.53 -15.58
C ASP A 188 2.39 -26.53 -15.10
N THR A 189 1.95 -26.43 -13.84
CA THR A 189 0.87 -27.28 -13.28
C THR A 189 -0.49 -27.07 -13.94
N HIS A 190 -0.67 -26.00 -14.71
CA HIS A 190 -1.89 -25.70 -15.46
C HIS A 190 -1.77 -26.11 -16.93
N ASP A 191 -0.78 -26.94 -17.27
CA ASP A 191 -0.47 -27.41 -18.62
C ASP A 191 -0.16 -26.26 -19.61
N CYS A 192 0.39 -25.15 -19.12
CA CYS A 192 0.69 -23.96 -19.92
C CYS A 192 2.19 -23.80 -20.15
N THR A 193 2.60 -23.48 -21.37
CA THR A 193 3.96 -23.00 -21.66
C THR A 193 4.14 -21.54 -21.26
N ALA A 194 5.38 -21.05 -21.25
CA ALA A 194 5.65 -19.64 -20.98
C ALA A 194 4.94 -18.71 -21.98
N ALA A 195 4.90 -19.07 -23.27
CA ALA A 195 4.16 -18.29 -24.27
C ALA A 195 2.65 -18.25 -23.98
N GLN A 196 2.07 -19.39 -23.59
CA GLN A 196 0.65 -19.47 -23.22
C GLN A 196 0.35 -18.70 -21.93
N VAL A 197 1.30 -18.63 -21.00
CA VAL A 197 1.20 -17.74 -19.84
C VAL A 197 1.21 -16.28 -20.26
N ALA A 198 2.15 -15.85 -21.12
CA ALA A 198 2.19 -14.49 -21.64
C ALA A 198 0.89 -14.12 -22.38
N HIS A 199 0.35 -15.05 -23.17
CA HIS A 199 -0.96 -14.91 -23.81
C HIS A 199 -2.08 -14.66 -22.79
N ARG A 200 -2.14 -15.47 -21.72
CA ARG A 200 -3.13 -15.34 -20.64
C ARG A 200 -2.99 -14.03 -19.86
N CYS A 201 -1.78 -13.52 -19.75
CA CYS A 201 -1.47 -12.23 -19.13
C CYS A 201 -1.65 -11.04 -20.09
N GLY A 202 -2.00 -11.26 -21.36
CA GLY A 202 -2.19 -10.20 -22.35
C GLY A 202 -0.90 -9.57 -22.87
N PHE A 203 0.28 -10.16 -22.60
CA PHE A 203 1.55 -9.65 -23.10
C PHE A 203 1.84 -10.20 -24.49
N ILE A 204 1.21 -9.64 -25.52
CA ILE A 204 1.23 -10.23 -26.86
C ILE A 204 2.61 -10.15 -27.52
N ALA A 205 3.35 -9.06 -27.35
CA ALA A 205 4.73 -8.98 -27.83
C ALA A 205 5.64 -10.01 -27.16
N LEU A 206 5.45 -10.21 -25.86
CA LEU A 206 6.17 -11.23 -25.10
C LEU A 206 5.74 -12.65 -25.49
N GLU A 207 4.46 -12.87 -25.75
CA GLU A 207 3.94 -14.13 -26.29
C GLU A 207 4.62 -14.46 -27.61
N ALA A 208 4.66 -13.52 -28.56
CA ALA A 208 5.31 -13.72 -29.85
C ALA A 208 6.79 -14.04 -29.69
N ARG A 209 7.50 -13.31 -28.81
CA ARG A 209 8.90 -13.60 -28.46
C ARG A 209 9.08 -14.99 -27.88
N LEU A 210 8.20 -15.40 -26.96
CA LEU A 210 8.25 -16.71 -26.31
C LEU A 210 7.89 -17.85 -27.29
N ARG A 211 6.90 -17.65 -28.17
CA ARG A 211 6.58 -18.61 -29.25
C ARG A 211 7.75 -18.76 -30.23
N ALA A 212 8.35 -17.63 -30.63
CA ALA A 212 9.55 -17.66 -31.47
C ALA A 212 10.69 -18.41 -30.77
N ALA A 213 10.86 -18.21 -29.46
CA ALA A 213 11.85 -18.93 -28.65
C ALA A 213 11.52 -20.44 -28.49
N GLU A 214 10.24 -20.83 -28.41
CA GLU A 214 9.79 -22.24 -28.44
C GLU A 214 10.09 -22.90 -29.80
N GLU A 215 9.94 -22.16 -30.90
CA GLU A 215 10.15 -22.64 -32.27
C GLU A 215 11.60 -22.52 -32.76
N GLY A 216 12.48 -21.88 -31.98
CA GLY A 216 13.88 -21.64 -32.36
C GLY A 216 14.06 -20.61 -33.49
N LYS A 217 13.11 -19.67 -33.64
CA LYS A 217 13.11 -18.63 -34.68
C LYS A 217 13.49 -17.25 -34.11
N ASP A 218 13.93 -16.36 -34.99
CA ASP A 218 14.08 -14.94 -34.68
C ASP A 218 12.72 -14.24 -34.62
N VAL A 219 12.66 -13.18 -33.81
CA VAL A 219 11.41 -12.48 -33.45
C VAL A 219 10.99 -11.59 -34.63
N GLU A 220 9.82 -11.84 -35.21
CA GLU A 220 9.10 -10.82 -35.97
C GLU A 220 8.43 -9.84 -34.99
N GLU A 221 8.51 -8.53 -35.24
CA GLU A 221 7.85 -7.52 -34.40
C GLU A 221 6.34 -7.80 -34.33
N ALA A 222 5.87 -8.14 -33.12
CA ALA A 222 4.45 -8.34 -32.90
C ALA A 222 3.72 -7.00 -32.94
N VAL A 223 2.65 -6.95 -33.75
CA VAL A 223 1.68 -5.85 -33.73
C VAL A 223 0.94 -5.89 -32.40
N ASP A 224 0.97 -4.79 -31.65
CA ASP A 224 0.27 -4.64 -30.36
C ASP A 224 -1.25 -4.70 -30.55
N PRO A 225 -1.97 -5.73 -30.05
CA PRO A 225 -3.42 -5.81 -30.19
C PRO A 225 -4.18 -4.77 -29.36
N GLN A 226 -3.51 -4.09 -28.42
CA GLN A 226 -4.08 -2.91 -27.76
C GLN A 226 -4.17 -1.70 -28.72
N ALA A 227 -3.50 -1.74 -29.88
CA ALA A 227 -3.60 -0.70 -30.91
C ALA A 227 -5.03 -0.58 -31.49
N ASP A 228 -5.82 -1.66 -31.47
CA ASP A 228 -7.18 -1.69 -32.03
C ASP A 228 -8.27 -1.21 -31.06
N VAL A 229 -7.99 -1.12 -29.76
CA VAL A 229 -8.97 -0.56 -28.79
C VAL A 229 -8.91 0.96 -28.85
N PRO A 230 -10.02 1.66 -29.19
CA PRO A 230 -10.02 3.11 -29.20
C PRO A 230 -9.58 3.66 -27.84
N GLN A 231 -8.67 4.64 -27.83
CA GLN A 231 -8.14 5.24 -26.59
C GLN A 231 -9.26 5.73 -25.65
N LYS A 232 -10.38 6.20 -26.23
CA LYS A 232 -11.60 6.61 -25.54
C LYS A 232 -12.32 5.51 -24.75
N ASP A 233 -11.97 4.25 -24.94
CA ASP A 233 -12.55 3.09 -24.25
C ASP A 233 -11.54 2.42 -23.30
N GLN A 234 -10.32 2.97 -23.21
CA GLN A 234 -9.25 2.44 -22.37
C GLN A 234 -9.26 3.07 -20.97
N THR A 235 -9.02 2.24 -19.95
CA THR A 235 -8.67 2.67 -18.59
C THR A 235 -7.17 2.54 -18.39
N ARG A 236 -6.55 3.56 -17.79
CA ARG A 236 -5.11 3.52 -17.51
C ARG A 236 -4.82 3.34 -16.02
N PHE A 237 -3.94 2.40 -15.70
CA PHE A 237 -3.38 2.25 -14.36
C PHE A 237 -2.00 2.87 -14.33
N PHE A 238 -1.82 3.88 -13.48
CA PHE A 238 -0.53 4.51 -13.28
C PHE A 238 0.11 3.97 -12.01
N PHE A 239 1.36 3.52 -12.15
CA PHE A 239 2.12 2.93 -11.05
C PHE A 239 3.61 3.20 -11.23
N HIS A 240 4.25 3.82 -10.23
CA HIS A 240 5.70 4.05 -10.24
C HIS A 240 6.40 3.33 -9.07
N PRO A 241 7.54 2.64 -9.28
CA PRO A 241 8.25 1.92 -8.21
C PRO A 241 8.70 2.75 -6.99
N GLU A 242 8.77 4.08 -7.10
CA GLU A 242 9.12 4.94 -5.96
C GLU A 242 8.12 4.87 -4.80
N VAL A 243 6.90 4.36 -5.02
CA VAL A 243 5.93 4.05 -3.96
C VAL A 243 6.49 3.16 -2.86
N TRP A 244 7.47 2.28 -3.16
CA TRP A 244 8.12 1.42 -2.18
C TRP A 244 9.23 2.12 -1.39
N ARG A 245 9.68 3.30 -1.83
CA ARG A 245 10.84 4.00 -1.26
C ARG A 245 10.49 4.84 -0.03
N HIS A 246 9.21 5.15 0.20
CA HIS A 246 8.75 5.75 1.45
C HIS A 246 8.70 4.71 2.57
N LEU A 247 9.69 4.68 3.47
CA LEU A 247 9.73 3.72 4.58
C LEU A 247 9.66 4.42 5.93
N PRO A 248 8.47 4.86 6.37
CA PRO A 248 8.28 5.51 7.66
C PRO A 248 8.38 4.50 8.81
N MET A 249 9.54 3.85 8.99
CA MET A 249 9.81 3.03 10.17
C MET A 249 10.25 3.94 11.34
N ALA A 250 9.28 4.60 11.96
CA ALA A 250 9.45 5.18 13.30
C ALA A 250 8.68 4.33 14.32
N TYR A 251 9.24 4.18 15.51
CA TYR A 251 8.60 3.53 16.67
C TYR A 251 7.18 4.09 16.88
N HIS A 252 6.14 3.28 16.62
CA HIS A 252 4.77 3.61 17.01
C HIS A 252 4.63 3.51 18.54
N ARG A 253 4.55 4.66 19.23
CA ARG A 253 4.34 4.71 20.69
C ARG A 253 2.98 4.16 21.16
N ARG A 254 2.03 3.89 20.25
CA ARG A 254 0.67 3.42 20.57
C ARG A 254 0.50 1.88 20.63
N GLY A 255 1.58 1.10 20.64
CA GLY A 255 1.50 -0.35 20.88
C GLY A 255 0.73 -1.17 19.82
N GLY A 256 0.61 -0.64 18.60
CA GLY A 256 -0.04 -1.33 17.48
C GLY A 256 0.82 -2.48 16.90
N PRO A 257 0.24 -3.36 16.07
CA PRO A 257 0.98 -4.43 15.42
C PRO A 257 2.04 -3.84 14.49
N ASP A 258 3.29 -4.28 14.65
CA ASP A 258 4.31 -4.14 13.61
C ASP A 258 4.04 -5.15 12.48
N PRO A 259 4.21 -4.78 11.20
CA PRO A 259 4.66 -3.48 10.65
C PRO A 259 3.59 -2.37 10.70
N PRO A 260 3.96 -1.07 10.57
CA PRO A 260 3.01 0.04 10.59
C PRO A 260 1.90 -0.12 9.53
N PRO A 261 0.69 0.43 9.77
CA PRO A 261 -0.43 0.31 8.82
C PRO A 261 -0.07 0.81 7.41
N GLU A 262 0.53 2.00 7.33
CA GLU A 262 1.02 2.58 6.07
C GLU A 262 2.37 1.96 5.70
N ASN A 263 2.35 0.89 4.92
CA ASN A 263 3.56 0.19 4.51
C ASN A 263 3.58 -0.19 3.02
N PRO A 264 4.77 -0.54 2.48
CA PRO A 264 4.90 -0.93 1.08
C PRO A 264 4.22 -2.25 0.73
N GLU A 265 4.03 -3.16 1.70
CA GLU A 265 3.36 -4.45 1.46
C GLU A 265 1.89 -4.26 1.04
N ARG A 266 1.24 -3.18 1.49
CA ARG A 266 -0.07 -2.76 0.99
C ARG A 266 -0.06 -2.69 -0.53
N ILE A 267 0.93 -2.04 -1.11
CA ILE A 267 1.06 -1.88 -2.56
C ILE A 267 1.41 -3.20 -3.25
N ASP A 268 2.25 -4.04 -2.63
CA ASP A 268 2.56 -5.39 -3.15
C ASP A 268 1.30 -6.22 -3.35
N THR A 269 0.31 -6.12 -2.46
CA THR A 269 -0.96 -6.86 -2.62
C THR A 269 -1.75 -6.49 -3.87
N LEU A 270 -1.49 -5.32 -4.44
CA LEU A 270 -2.15 -4.83 -5.65
C LEU A 270 -1.34 -5.14 -6.89
N VAL A 271 -0.04 -4.85 -6.87
CA VAL A 271 0.77 -4.73 -8.10
C VAL A 271 1.84 -5.79 -8.26
N ASP A 272 2.09 -6.64 -7.24
CA ASP A 272 3.07 -7.72 -7.33
C ASP A 272 2.79 -8.55 -8.61
N PRO A 273 3.78 -8.78 -9.47
CA PRO A 273 3.55 -9.43 -10.77
C PRO A 273 2.96 -10.84 -10.69
N VAL A 274 3.13 -11.53 -9.55
CA VAL A 274 2.69 -12.91 -9.34
C VAL A 274 1.47 -12.98 -8.43
N PHE A 275 1.44 -12.16 -7.38
CA PHE A 275 0.44 -12.22 -6.30
C PHE A 275 -0.35 -10.92 -6.12
N GLY A 276 -0.22 -9.95 -7.04
CA GLY A 276 -0.96 -8.71 -7.01
C GLY A 276 -2.34 -8.89 -7.62
N ILE A 277 -3.39 -8.45 -6.91
CA ILE A 277 -4.77 -8.67 -7.40
C ILE A 277 -5.03 -7.95 -8.73
N LEU A 278 -4.41 -6.79 -8.97
CA LEU A 278 -4.54 -6.04 -10.23
C LEU A 278 -3.70 -6.64 -11.36
N ARG A 279 -2.85 -7.63 -11.07
CA ARG A 279 -2.15 -8.44 -12.06
C ARG A 279 -2.91 -9.70 -12.45
N SER A 280 -4.05 -9.96 -11.81
CA SER A 280 -4.92 -11.08 -12.18
C SER A 280 -5.53 -10.90 -13.58
N ARG A 281 -5.95 -12.01 -14.20
CA ARG A 281 -6.55 -12.04 -15.56
C ARG A 281 -7.70 -11.05 -15.73
N GLU A 282 -8.43 -10.76 -14.65
CA GLU A 282 -9.53 -9.80 -14.66
C GLU A 282 -9.11 -8.40 -15.11
N PHE A 283 -7.89 -7.98 -14.76
CA PHE A 283 -7.35 -6.63 -14.98
C PHE A 283 -6.28 -6.59 -16.07
N GLN A 284 -6.06 -7.70 -16.79
CA GLN A 284 -5.21 -7.79 -17.98
C GLN A 284 -6.05 -7.78 -19.27
N ARG A 285 -7.23 -7.11 -19.23
CA ARG A 285 -8.09 -6.98 -20.40
C ARG A 285 -7.46 -6.03 -21.43
N PRO A 286 -7.78 -6.17 -22.73
CA PRO A 286 -7.23 -5.30 -23.77
C PRO A 286 -7.49 -3.80 -23.55
N ASN A 287 -8.55 -3.45 -22.84
CA ASN A 287 -8.91 -2.07 -22.53
C ASN A 287 -8.23 -1.50 -21.26
N VAL A 288 -7.34 -2.26 -20.62
CA VAL A 288 -6.56 -1.81 -19.46
C VAL A 288 -5.10 -1.66 -19.86
N LYS A 289 -4.54 -0.47 -19.68
CA LYS A 289 -3.13 -0.19 -19.95
C LYS A 289 -2.40 0.23 -18.68
N TRP A 290 -1.19 -0.28 -18.48
CA TRP A 290 -0.32 0.12 -17.39
C TRP A 290 0.69 1.15 -17.87
N ASP A 291 0.94 2.16 -17.05
CA ASP A 291 1.95 3.18 -17.28
C ASP A 291 2.88 3.27 -16.07
N HIS A 292 4.17 3.23 -16.34
CA HIS A 292 5.23 3.22 -15.35
C HIS A 292 6.21 4.39 -15.50
N ASP A 293 6.13 5.12 -16.61
CA ASP A 293 7.06 6.19 -16.96
C ASP A 293 6.48 7.53 -16.53
N ILE A 294 6.61 7.84 -15.24
CA ILE A 294 5.86 8.92 -14.60
C ILE A 294 6.86 9.87 -13.98
N GLU A 295 6.80 11.15 -14.33
CA GLU A 295 7.63 12.20 -13.73
C GLU A 295 7.14 12.59 -12.32
N ARG A 296 7.99 13.26 -11.54
CA ARG A 296 7.55 13.85 -10.26
C ARG A 296 6.74 15.11 -10.58
N ALA A 297 5.77 15.44 -9.72
CA ALA A 297 5.06 16.71 -9.86
C ALA A 297 6.05 17.89 -9.81
N ASP A 298 5.81 18.90 -10.64
CA ASP A 298 6.55 20.15 -10.55
C ASP A 298 6.31 20.78 -9.18
N ILE A 299 7.36 21.38 -8.61
CA ILE A 299 7.25 22.09 -7.34
C ILE A 299 6.20 23.20 -7.41
N ALA A 300 6.01 23.84 -8.56
CA ALA A 300 4.99 24.87 -8.75
C ALA A 300 3.57 24.32 -8.54
N ASP A 301 3.30 23.08 -8.96
CA ASP A 301 2.00 22.44 -8.80
C ASP A 301 1.77 21.99 -7.35
N ILE A 302 2.81 21.50 -6.68
CA ILE A 302 2.75 21.20 -5.24
C ILE A 302 2.49 22.49 -4.45
N LEU A 303 3.20 23.59 -4.79
CA LEU A 303 3.08 24.89 -4.12
C LEU A 303 1.75 25.60 -4.40
N ARG A 304 1.00 25.18 -5.43
CA ARG A 304 -0.35 25.66 -5.69
C ARG A 304 -1.34 25.25 -4.60
N VAL A 305 -1.04 24.15 -3.90
CA VAL A 305 -1.86 23.58 -2.84
C VAL A 305 -1.21 23.77 -1.47
N HIS A 306 0.09 23.50 -1.36
CA HIS A 306 0.82 23.56 -0.11
C HIS A 306 1.63 24.85 0.03
N GLU A 307 1.82 25.32 1.26
CA GLU A 307 2.69 26.43 1.58
C GLU A 307 4.16 26.06 1.43
N PHE A 308 4.95 27.01 0.93
CA PHE A 308 6.37 26.79 0.67
C PHE A 308 7.12 26.30 1.92
N HIS A 309 6.84 26.90 3.08
CA HIS A 309 7.52 26.51 4.32
C HIS A 309 7.22 25.05 4.72
N TYR A 310 6.06 24.50 4.34
CA TYR A 310 5.72 23.10 4.63
C TYR A 310 6.51 22.18 3.70
N VAL A 311 6.47 22.47 2.40
CA VAL A 311 7.19 21.68 1.38
C VAL A 311 8.70 21.71 1.64
N ASP A 312 9.24 22.88 1.95
CA ASP A 312 10.64 23.06 2.30
C ASP A 312 11.00 22.34 3.61
N ARG A 313 10.12 22.38 4.63
CA ARG A 313 10.29 21.56 5.84
C ARG A 313 10.40 20.08 5.52
N LEU A 314 9.54 19.51 4.67
CA LEU A 314 9.66 18.10 4.30
C LEU A 314 10.99 17.80 3.61
N ARG A 315 11.40 18.66 2.66
CA ARG A 315 12.67 18.54 1.94
C ARG A 315 13.87 18.61 2.88
N GLN A 316 13.91 19.62 3.74
CA GLN A 316 14.97 19.84 4.72
C GLN A 316 15.04 18.74 5.77
N LYS A 317 13.91 18.11 6.14
CA LYS A 317 13.91 16.98 7.07
C LYS A 317 14.33 15.68 6.42
N CYS A 318 14.12 15.48 5.12
CA CYS A 318 14.62 14.32 4.39
C CYS A 318 16.13 14.43 4.06
N ALA A 319 16.62 15.62 3.73
CA ALA A 319 18.01 15.83 3.29
C ALA A 319 19.11 15.33 4.27
N PRO A 320 19.09 15.62 5.58
CA PRO A 320 20.12 15.17 6.51
C PRO A 320 20.03 13.67 6.80
N LEU A 321 18.88 13.03 6.59
CA LEU A 321 18.74 11.57 6.66
C LEU A 321 19.58 10.88 5.57
N ALA A 322 19.94 11.61 4.50
CA ALA A 322 20.89 11.15 3.50
C ALA A 322 22.33 11.17 4.04
N ALA A 323 22.68 12.21 4.81
CA ALA A 323 24.04 12.41 5.32
C ALA A 323 24.41 11.41 6.44
N SER A 324 23.44 11.02 7.28
CA SER A 324 23.62 9.99 8.31
C SER A 324 23.91 8.59 7.77
N ILE A 325 23.65 8.33 6.49
CA ILE A 325 23.94 7.05 5.84
C ILE A 325 25.37 7.04 5.25
N VAL A 326 25.99 8.21 5.04
CA VAL A 326 27.33 8.36 4.42
C VAL A 326 28.44 8.49 5.48
N GLY A 327 28.24 7.97 6.69
CA GLY A 327 29.27 7.97 7.74
C GLY A 327 29.65 9.35 8.30
N LYS A 328 28.80 10.37 8.11
CA LYS A 328 28.91 11.65 8.83
C LYS A 328 28.12 11.59 10.13
N ASP A 329 28.56 12.39 11.11
CA ASP A 329 28.00 12.48 12.47
C ASP A 329 26.49 12.25 12.50
N ALA A 330 26.06 11.31 13.36
CA ALA A 330 24.67 10.97 13.54
C ALA A 330 23.84 12.24 13.72
N VAL A 331 22.69 12.34 13.01
CA VAL A 331 21.71 13.37 13.33
C VAL A 331 21.21 13.06 14.73
N VAL A 332 21.75 13.76 15.72
CA VAL A 332 21.28 13.68 17.10
C VAL A 332 19.80 14.04 17.08
N SER A 333 18.94 13.04 17.26
CA SER A 333 17.53 13.28 17.51
C SER A 333 17.44 14.12 18.78
N LYS A 334 17.19 15.43 18.65
CA LYS A 334 16.88 16.32 19.77
C LYS A 334 15.49 16.07 20.35
N ASN A 335 15.08 14.80 20.44
CA ASN A 335 13.89 14.40 21.16
C ASN A 335 14.35 13.60 22.37
N ASP A 336 14.81 14.33 23.40
CA ASP A 336 15.08 13.78 24.72
C ASP A 336 13.80 13.32 25.43
N GLY A 337 12.60 13.51 24.86
CA GLY A 337 11.35 12.96 25.36
C GLY A 337 11.04 13.29 26.83
N THR A 338 11.76 14.25 27.42
CA THR A 338 11.84 14.50 28.86
C THR A 338 11.40 15.90 29.24
N ARG A 339 10.61 16.57 28.38
CA ARG A 339 9.67 17.57 28.89
C ARG A 339 8.40 16.86 29.34
N HIS A 340 8.52 16.31 30.55
CA HIS A 340 7.45 15.77 31.36
C HIS A 340 6.21 16.69 31.37
N HIS A 341 5.06 16.18 30.92
CA HIS A 341 3.83 16.37 31.69
C HIS A 341 3.83 15.26 32.75
N GLN A 342 4.35 15.57 33.93
CA GLN A 342 4.12 14.76 35.13
C GLN A 342 2.62 14.83 35.45
N PHE A 343 1.92 13.72 35.30
CA PHE A 343 0.63 13.54 35.95
C PHE A 343 0.88 13.39 37.46
N ALA A 344 0.23 14.22 38.27
CA ALA A 344 0.40 14.21 39.72
C ALA A 344 -0.05 12.85 40.31
N GLY A 345 0.85 12.15 41.01
CA GLY A 345 0.48 11.00 41.85
C GLY A 345 1.15 9.65 41.55
N GLN A 346 2.10 9.55 40.61
CA GLN A 346 2.91 8.32 40.49
C GLN A 346 4.05 8.30 41.53
N PRO A 347 4.27 7.16 42.23
CA PRO A 347 5.37 7.03 43.18
C PRO A 347 6.73 7.08 42.46
N GLU A 348 7.70 7.74 43.08
CA GLU A 348 9.07 7.86 42.56
C GLU A 348 9.69 6.47 42.33
N SER A 349 9.97 6.12 41.08
CA SER A 349 10.88 5.02 40.79
C SER A 349 12.30 5.48 41.11
N ALA A 350 12.92 4.80 42.07
CA ALA A 350 14.24 5.08 42.61
C ALA A 350 15.30 5.35 41.52
N ARG A 351 16.02 6.47 41.68
CA ARG A 351 17.30 6.73 41.02
C ARG A 351 18.41 6.01 41.79
N ASN A 352 19.02 5.00 41.16
CA ASN A 352 20.40 4.50 41.29
C ASN A 352 20.42 3.09 40.66
N SER A 353 21.39 2.64 39.86
CA SER A 353 22.80 3.01 39.73
C SER A 353 23.39 2.29 38.52
N GLY A 354 24.30 2.93 37.78
CA GLY A 354 25.39 2.27 37.06
C GLY A 354 25.02 1.32 35.92
N GLY A 355 24.61 1.87 34.79
CA GLY A 355 24.64 1.22 33.48
C GLY A 355 24.70 2.33 32.44
N GLY A 356 25.67 2.32 31.54
CA GLY A 356 25.68 3.25 30.41
C GLY A 356 24.41 2.99 29.61
N ASP A 357 23.52 3.97 29.54
CA ASP A 357 22.33 3.88 28.68
C ASP A 357 22.82 3.83 27.23
N ASP A 358 22.84 2.62 26.68
CA ASP A 358 22.91 2.34 25.26
C ASP A 358 21.69 3.00 24.58
N ALA A 359 21.84 4.27 24.23
CA ALA A 359 20.97 4.94 23.27
C ALA A 359 21.21 4.28 21.89
N GLU A 360 20.59 3.10 21.68
CA GLU A 360 20.66 2.32 20.44
C GLU A 360 20.29 3.21 19.23
N GLU A 361 21.29 3.47 18.38
CA GLU A 361 21.20 4.24 17.15
C GLU A 361 20.28 3.53 16.11
N CYS A 362 19.04 4.03 15.95
CA CYS A 362 18.19 3.69 14.82
C CYS A 362 18.49 4.60 13.60
N LEU A 363 18.63 4.00 12.41
CA LEU A 363 18.86 4.71 11.15
C LEU A 363 17.70 5.69 10.82
N ALA A 364 17.93 6.98 11.08
CA ALA A 364 17.45 8.16 10.35
C ALA A 364 16.01 8.16 9.78
N THR A 365 14.99 8.02 10.64
CA THR A 365 13.63 8.52 10.34
C THR A 365 13.34 9.80 11.14
N PHE A 366 12.46 10.65 10.63
CA PHE A 366 12.04 11.89 11.29
C PHE A 366 10.53 11.90 11.46
N SER A 367 10.02 11.87 12.70
CA SER A 367 8.59 11.99 12.98
C SER A 367 8.12 13.42 12.74
N LEU A 368 7.14 13.62 11.86
CA LEU A 368 6.42 14.90 11.72
C LEU A 368 5.36 15.05 12.83
N ASP A 369 4.75 13.94 13.22
CA ASP A 369 3.82 13.77 14.34
C ASP A 369 3.87 12.33 14.86
N LEU A 370 2.81 11.92 15.58
CA LEU A 370 2.68 10.63 16.25
C LEU A 370 2.53 9.45 15.29
N ASP A 371 2.03 9.66 14.08
CA ASP A 371 1.70 8.58 13.12
C ASP A 371 2.38 8.74 11.76
N THR A 372 2.89 9.93 11.44
CA THR A 372 3.50 10.27 10.17
C THR A 372 4.99 10.53 10.34
N ALA A 373 5.79 9.61 9.78
CA ALA A 373 7.24 9.70 9.79
C ALA A 373 7.81 9.86 8.38
N LEU A 374 8.99 10.47 8.32
CA LEU A 374 9.78 10.61 7.11
C LEU A 374 10.98 9.68 7.13
N SER A 375 11.28 9.13 5.98
CA SER A 375 12.53 8.48 5.61
C SER A 375 13.20 9.22 4.45
N LEU A 376 14.46 8.89 4.16
CA LEU A 376 15.28 9.48 3.10
C LEU A 376 14.53 9.81 1.80
N ARG A 377 13.74 8.87 1.27
CA ARG A 377 13.07 8.99 -0.03
C ARG A 377 11.60 9.40 0.06
N SER A 378 11.15 9.90 1.22
CA SER A 378 9.74 10.24 1.43
C SER A 378 9.29 11.44 0.61
N TYR A 379 10.12 12.48 0.54
CA TYR A 379 9.84 13.65 -0.31
C TYR A 379 9.71 13.25 -1.78
N ASP A 380 10.66 12.44 -2.26
CA ASP A 380 10.68 11.93 -3.63
C ASP A 380 9.44 11.08 -3.96
N ALA A 381 9.11 10.15 -3.07
CA ALA A 381 7.94 9.28 -3.22
C ALA A 381 6.63 10.08 -3.21
N ALA A 382 6.49 11.06 -2.31
CA ALA A 382 5.33 11.95 -2.27
C ALA A 382 5.23 12.83 -3.51
N ALA A 383 6.34 13.40 -3.99
CA ALA A 383 6.37 14.19 -5.22
C ALA A 383 6.03 13.32 -6.45
N ARG A 384 6.46 12.06 -6.48
CA ARG A 384 6.05 11.09 -7.52
C ARG A 384 4.57 10.75 -7.41
N ALA A 385 4.04 10.51 -6.21
CA ALA A 385 2.63 10.24 -5.98
C ALA A 385 1.74 11.36 -6.52
N ALA A 386 2.08 12.62 -6.26
CA ALA A 386 1.40 13.77 -6.86
C ALA A 386 1.57 13.81 -8.40
N GLY A 387 2.78 13.53 -8.90
CA GLY A 387 3.08 13.51 -10.35
C GLY A 387 2.29 12.46 -11.13
N VAL A 388 2.00 11.31 -10.50
CA VAL A 388 1.10 10.28 -11.04
C VAL A 388 -0.28 10.87 -11.33
N VAL A 389 -0.83 11.68 -10.41
CA VAL A 389 -2.14 12.28 -10.58
C VAL A 389 -2.10 13.35 -11.67
N CYS A 390 -1.06 14.20 -11.73
CA CYS A 390 -0.91 15.18 -12.82
C CYS A 390 -0.83 14.51 -14.20
N LYS A 391 -0.05 13.43 -14.34
CA LYS A 391 0.02 12.67 -15.59
C LYS A 391 -1.35 12.05 -15.95
N ALA A 392 -2.06 11.51 -14.96
CA ALA A 392 -3.40 10.97 -15.19
C ALA A 392 -4.38 12.04 -15.70
N VAL A 393 -4.28 13.25 -15.16
CA VAL A 393 -5.06 14.41 -15.64
C VAL A 393 -4.74 14.71 -17.10
N ASP A 394 -3.46 14.86 -17.46
CA ASP A 394 -3.07 15.14 -18.84
C ASP A 394 -3.62 14.11 -19.82
N GLU A 395 -3.51 12.83 -19.48
CA GLU A 395 -3.89 11.76 -20.39
C GLU A 395 -5.38 11.55 -20.51
N VAL A 396 -6.13 11.65 -19.40
CA VAL A 396 -7.60 11.58 -19.40
C VAL A 396 -8.17 12.77 -20.16
N VAL A 397 -7.69 13.99 -19.89
CA VAL A 397 -8.18 15.17 -20.60
C VAL A 397 -7.76 15.13 -22.06
N ALA A 398 -6.59 14.58 -22.42
CA ALA A 398 -6.14 14.38 -23.80
C ALA A 398 -6.92 13.31 -24.57
N GLY A 399 -7.79 12.55 -23.91
CA GLY A 399 -8.50 11.43 -24.54
C GLY A 399 -7.58 10.25 -24.87
N LYS A 400 -6.37 10.18 -24.29
CA LYS A 400 -5.45 9.04 -24.41
C LYS A 400 -5.94 7.83 -23.61
N CYS A 401 -6.75 8.08 -22.60
CA CYS A 401 -7.58 7.13 -21.90
C CYS A 401 -8.88 7.82 -21.49
N ARG A 402 -9.92 7.04 -21.20
CA ARG A 402 -11.21 7.55 -20.73
C ARG A 402 -11.15 7.96 -19.26
N ASN A 403 -10.56 7.08 -18.47
CA ASN A 403 -10.45 7.22 -17.02
C ASN A 403 -9.16 6.54 -16.54
N ALA A 404 -8.80 6.80 -15.28
CA ALA A 404 -7.55 6.33 -14.72
C ALA A 404 -7.65 5.88 -13.26
N PHE A 405 -6.78 4.95 -12.88
CA PHE A 405 -6.51 4.61 -11.49
C PHE A 405 -5.05 4.89 -11.15
N CYS A 406 -4.83 5.77 -10.17
CA CYS A 406 -3.52 6.19 -9.68
C CYS A 406 -3.16 5.36 -8.45
N ILE A 407 -2.28 4.37 -8.64
CA ILE A 407 -1.82 3.48 -7.56
C ILE A 407 -0.63 4.17 -6.88
N VAL A 408 -0.95 5.06 -5.93
CA VAL A 408 0.01 5.95 -5.28
C VAL A 408 0.27 5.59 -3.83
N ARG A 409 1.44 6.01 -3.33
CA ARG A 409 1.87 5.93 -1.93
C ARG A 409 3.05 6.88 -1.74
N PRO A 410 3.10 7.70 -0.66
CA PRO A 410 2.13 7.83 0.44
C PRO A 410 0.77 8.41 0.02
N PRO A 411 -0.28 8.25 0.87
CA PRO A 411 -1.59 8.89 0.68
C PRO A 411 -1.51 10.42 0.83
N GLY A 412 -2.61 11.14 0.62
CA GLY A 412 -2.63 12.59 0.54
C GLY A 412 -3.75 13.35 1.24
N HIS A 413 -4.96 12.79 1.40
CA HIS A 413 -6.16 13.59 1.73
C HIS A 413 -6.15 14.31 3.10
N HIS A 414 -5.27 13.93 4.03
CA HIS A 414 -5.08 14.61 5.33
C HIS A 414 -4.04 15.74 5.31
N ALA A 415 -3.23 15.84 4.25
CA ALA A 415 -2.23 16.89 4.14
C ALA A 415 -2.91 18.22 3.76
N GLY A 416 -3.02 19.14 4.72
CA GLY A 416 -3.51 20.50 4.47
C GLY A 416 -2.42 21.44 3.91
N PRO A 417 -2.73 22.73 3.71
CA PRO A 417 -1.81 23.69 3.09
C PRO A 417 -0.48 23.81 3.85
N VAL A 418 -0.52 23.75 5.18
CA VAL A 418 0.66 23.84 6.06
C VAL A 418 1.09 22.50 6.69
N GLY A 419 0.55 21.39 6.17
CA GLY A 419 0.67 20.06 6.74
C GLY A 419 -0.52 19.72 7.63
N LYS A 420 -0.30 19.52 8.94
CA LYS A 420 -1.35 19.10 9.88
C LYS A 420 -2.53 20.07 9.88
N VAL A 421 -3.73 19.50 9.88
CA VAL A 421 -4.98 20.23 10.12
C VAL A 421 -5.45 19.90 11.54
N VAL A 422 -5.84 20.93 12.29
CA VAL A 422 -6.29 20.84 13.68
C VAL A 422 -7.77 21.19 13.78
N CYS A 423 -8.47 20.64 14.77
CA CYS A 423 -9.85 21.02 15.07
C CYS A 423 -10.10 20.99 16.59
N GLU A 424 -11.30 21.40 17.03
CA GLU A 424 -11.65 21.42 18.46
C GLU A 424 -11.52 20.04 19.11
N ASN A 425 -11.86 18.98 18.37
CA ASN A 425 -11.83 17.59 18.82
C ASN A 425 -10.46 16.91 18.67
N ASP A 426 -9.55 17.50 17.90
CA ASP A 426 -8.17 17.07 17.70
C ASP A 426 -7.25 18.30 17.61
N PRO A 427 -6.94 18.94 18.76
CA PRO A 427 -6.20 20.20 18.79
C PRO A 427 -4.71 20.03 18.46
N GLU A 428 -4.16 18.82 18.58
CA GLU A 428 -2.78 18.52 18.16
C GLU A 428 -2.71 18.29 16.65
N GLY A 429 -3.76 17.67 16.08
CA GLY A 429 -3.84 17.30 14.68
C GLY A 429 -2.83 16.22 14.30
N SER A 430 -3.02 15.65 13.12
CA SER A 430 -2.08 14.70 12.53
C SER A 430 -2.15 14.79 11.01
N LEU A 431 -1.09 14.34 10.34
CA LEU A 431 -1.03 14.17 8.89
C LEU A 431 -1.63 12.85 8.41
N GLY A 432 -1.99 11.91 9.28
CA GLY A 432 -2.68 10.66 8.90
C GLY A 432 -1.92 9.89 7.81
N PHE A 433 -0.61 9.76 7.96
CA PHE A 433 0.32 9.17 6.99
C PHE A 433 0.51 9.95 5.67
N CYS A 434 -0.20 11.06 5.47
CA CYS A 434 -0.17 11.84 4.24
C CYS A 434 1.00 12.84 4.21
N LEU A 435 1.61 13.04 3.04
CA LEU A 435 2.72 13.99 2.87
C LEU A 435 2.42 15.13 1.91
N PHE A 436 1.81 14.84 0.76
CA PHE A 436 1.25 15.84 -0.15
C PHE A 436 -0.15 15.43 -0.50
N ASN A 437 -1.04 16.39 -0.68
CA ASN A 437 -2.42 16.13 -1.05
C ASN A 437 -2.51 15.82 -2.54
N ASN A 438 -2.32 14.53 -2.87
CA ASN A 438 -2.23 14.05 -4.25
C ASN A 438 -3.45 14.46 -5.09
N VAL A 439 -4.66 14.28 -4.53
CA VAL A 439 -5.91 14.60 -5.23
C VAL A 439 -6.10 16.10 -5.42
N ALA A 440 -5.79 16.92 -4.42
CA ALA A 440 -5.88 18.38 -4.54
C ALA A 440 -4.82 18.95 -5.50
N VAL A 441 -3.59 18.40 -5.50
CA VAL A 441 -2.55 18.78 -6.47
C VAL A 441 -3.05 18.49 -7.89
N GLY A 442 -3.59 17.29 -8.15
CA GLY A 442 -4.17 16.94 -9.44
C GLY A 442 -5.36 17.83 -9.86
N ALA A 443 -6.29 18.11 -8.95
CA ALA A 443 -7.43 18.98 -9.22
C ALA A 443 -7.01 20.43 -9.52
N SER A 444 -6.06 20.96 -8.74
CA SER A 444 -5.51 22.30 -8.94
C SER A 444 -4.72 22.40 -10.25
N TYR A 445 -3.97 21.35 -10.61
CA TYR A 445 -3.25 21.22 -11.87
C TYR A 445 -4.22 21.27 -13.06
N ALA A 446 -5.30 20.48 -13.01
CA ALA A 446 -6.31 20.45 -14.06
C ALA A 446 -6.95 21.84 -14.28
N ARG A 447 -7.34 22.51 -13.19
CA ARG A 447 -7.90 23.87 -13.24
C ARG A 447 -6.92 24.90 -13.79
N ALA A 448 -5.66 24.81 -13.37
CA ALA A 448 -4.64 25.80 -13.71
C ALA A 448 -4.16 25.70 -15.16
N HIS A 449 -3.96 24.48 -15.65
CA HIS A 449 -3.23 24.24 -16.91
C HIS A 449 -4.13 23.84 -18.08
N LEU A 450 -5.35 23.34 -17.85
CA LEU A 450 -6.18 22.71 -18.89
C LEU A 450 -7.49 23.45 -19.20
N LYS A 451 -7.53 24.76 -18.92
CA LYS A 451 -8.69 25.62 -19.23
C LYS A 451 -8.99 25.66 -20.73
N ASP A 452 -7.97 25.82 -21.55
CA ASP A 452 -8.04 25.81 -23.03
C ASP A 452 -8.54 24.46 -23.57
N ARG A 453 -8.43 23.41 -22.76
CA ARG A 453 -8.95 22.07 -23.03
C ARG A 453 -10.31 21.80 -22.40
N GLY A 454 -10.99 22.85 -21.94
CA GLY A 454 -12.36 22.80 -21.44
C GLY A 454 -12.50 22.34 -20.00
N ILE A 455 -11.42 22.31 -19.20
CA ILE A 455 -11.51 22.02 -17.77
C ILE A 455 -11.78 23.30 -17.00
N ASN A 456 -13.04 23.49 -16.62
CA ASN A 456 -13.46 24.56 -15.73
C ASN A 456 -13.96 23.98 -14.40
N LYS A 457 -14.84 22.99 -14.38
CA LYS A 457 -15.36 22.47 -13.11
C LYS A 457 -14.67 21.17 -12.73
N VAL A 458 -14.13 21.09 -11.52
CA VAL A 458 -13.56 19.86 -10.97
C VAL A 458 -14.33 19.43 -9.73
N ALA A 459 -14.56 18.13 -9.59
CA ALA A 459 -15.18 17.54 -8.40
C ALA A 459 -14.24 16.53 -7.76
N ILE A 460 -14.14 16.54 -6.44
CA ILE A 460 -13.37 15.61 -5.63
C ILE A 460 -14.35 14.90 -4.68
N LEU A 461 -14.49 13.58 -4.83
CA LEU A 461 -15.31 12.75 -3.96
C LEU A 461 -14.41 11.91 -3.08
N ASP A 462 -14.47 12.12 -1.77
CA ASP A 462 -13.76 11.33 -0.77
C ASP A 462 -14.68 10.32 -0.11
N PHE A 463 -14.30 9.05 -0.21
CA PHE A 463 -14.97 7.93 0.43
C PHE A 463 -14.09 7.14 1.39
N ASP A 464 -12.86 7.60 1.63
CA ASP A 464 -12.04 7.10 2.73
C ASP A 464 -12.84 7.21 4.04
N VAL A 465 -12.64 6.26 4.95
CA VAL A 465 -13.42 6.24 6.18
C VAL A 465 -13.10 7.41 7.09
N HIS A 466 -11.92 8.02 6.93
CA HIS A 466 -11.50 9.21 7.65
C HIS A 466 -11.83 10.45 6.85
N HIS A 467 -12.22 11.51 7.55
CA HIS A 467 -12.51 12.79 6.91
C HIS A 467 -11.27 13.31 6.16
N GLY A 468 -11.44 13.66 4.88
CA GLY A 468 -10.43 14.34 4.04
C GLY A 468 -10.17 15.80 4.45
N ASN A 469 -9.90 16.03 5.74
CA ASN A 469 -9.70 17.33 6.38
C ASN A 469 -8.60 18.18 5.74
N GLY A 470 -7.55 17.56 5.21
CA GLY A 470 -6.50 18.24 4.45
C GLY A 470 -7.04 18.83 3.15
N THR A 471 -7.75 18.00 2.37
CA THR A 471 -8.41 18.41 1.13
C THR A 471 -9.43 19.51 1.39
N GLU A 472 -10.24 19.36 2.44
CA GLU A 472 -11.23 20.37 2.83
C GLU A 472 -10.57 21.73 3.16
N GLU A 473 -9.52 21.73 3.99
CA GLU A 473 -8.80 22.96 4.36
C GLU A 473 -8.14 23.63 3.14
N ILE A 474 -7.66 22.86 2.16
CA ILE A 474 -7.16 23.39 0.89
C ILE A 474 -8.29 24.07 0.11
N VAL A 475 -9.43 23.38 -0.06
CA VAL A 475 -10.58 23.91 -0.81
C VAL A 475 -11.14 25.17 -0.15
N ARG A 476 -11.16 25.24 1.19
CA ARG A 476 -11.57 26.44 1.93
C ARG A 476 -10.73 27.68 1.61
N GLN A 477 -9.46 27.53 1.24
CA GLN A 477 -8.59 28.66 0.89
C GLN A 477 -8.83 29.22 -0.52
N LEU A 478 -9.73 28.62 -1.30
CA LEU A 478 -10.18 29.18 -2.58
C LEU A 478 -11.01 30.46 -2.40
N VAL A 479 -11.46 30.75 -1.18
CA VAL A 479 -12.14 31.99 -0.81
C VAL A 479 -11.27 32.77 0.17
N PRO A 480 -11.13 34.11 0.00
CA PRO A 480 -10.40 34.93 0.95
C PRO A 480 -11.00 34.79 2.36
N SER A 481 -10.16 34.42 3.32
CA SER A 481 -10.55 34.23 4.71
C SER A 481 -9.47 34.71 5.67
N THR A 482 -9.79 34.80 6.95
CA THR A 482 -8.84 35.18 8.01
C THR A 482 -8.85 34.14 9.12
N LYS A 483 -7.66 33.72 9.54
CA LYS A 483 -7.45 32.82 10.67
C LYS A 483 -6.81 33.58 11.82
N GLU A 484 -7.49 33.62 12.97
CA GLU A 484 -6.92 34.13 14.20
C GLU A 484 -6.11 33.03 14.88
N ILE A 485 -4.82 33.29 15.07
CA ILE A 485 -3.91 32.44 15.85
C ILE A 485 -3.68 33.14 17.18
N THR A 486 -4.10 32.50 18.27
CA THR A 486 -3.77 32.94 19.62
C THR A 486 -2.51 32.21 20.07
N PHE A 487 -1.52 32.95 20.58
CA PHE A 487 -0.29 32.36 21.08
C PHE A 487 0.04 32.91 22.46
N GLU A 488 0.56 32.05 23.33
CA GLU A 488 0.97 32.42 24.67
C GLU A 488 2.48 32.65 24.72
N THR A 489 2.89 33.75 25.34
CA THR A 489 4.28 34.06 25.63
C THR A 489 4.46 34.12 27.14
N PRO A 490 5.69 34.04 27.67
CA PRO A 490 5.94 34.29 29.10
C PRO A 490 5.45 35.66 29.61
N TYR A 491 5.08 36.58 28.71
CA TYR A 491 4.66 37.95 29.03
C TYR A 491 3.16 38.20 28.80
N GLY A 492 2.40 37.20 28.33
CA GLY A 492 0.95 37.31 28.09
C GLY A 492 0.48 36.61 26.82
N ILE A 493 -0.81 36.78 26.52
CA ILE A 493 -1.50 36.18 25.37
C ILE A 493 -1.51 37.17 24.21
N GLY A 494 -0.94 36.78 23.07
CA GLY A 494 -0.97 37.51 21.81
C GLY A 494 -1.99 36.92 20.83
N LYS A 495 -2.47 37.75 19.90
CA LYS A 495 -3.30 37.33 18.77
C LYS A 495 -2.65 37.78 17.46
N GLN A 496 -2.59 36.88 16.50
CA GLN A 496 -2.14 37.16 15.13
C GLN A 496 -3.26 36.80 14.17
N VAL A 497 -3.63 37.75 13.31
CA VAL A 497 -4.58 37.49 12.21
C VAL A 497 -3.76 37.15 10.97
N VAL A 498 -4.04 36.00 10.37
CA VAL A 498 -3.42 35.54 9.12
C VAL A 498 -4.48 35.56 8.03
N HIS A 499 -4.23 36.28 6.95
CA HIS A 499 -5.06 36.23 5.76
C HIS A 499 -4.73 34.97 4.97
N GLN A 500 -5.74 34.21 4.59
CA GLN A 500 -5.62 32.97 3.82
C GLN A 500 -6.38 33.16 2.51
N TYR A 501 -5.66 33.04 1.39
CA TYR A 501 -6.26 33.03 0.07
C TYR A 501 -5.29 32.39 -0.92
N LYS A 502 -5.73 31.34 -1.60
CA LYS A 502 -4.89 30.56 -2.51
C LYS A 502 -5.71 30.03 -3.69
N PRO A 503 -6.09 30.89 -4.64
CA PRO A 503 -6.82 30.46 -5.83
C PRO A 503 -5.94 29.55 -6.68
N TRP A 504 -6.53 28.55 -7.30
CA TRP A 504 -5.85 27.66 -8.23
C TRP A 504 -5.73 28.30 -9.62
N ARG A 505 -6.68 29.12 -10.02
CA ARG A 505 -6.71 29.77 -11.33
C ARG A 505 -7.13 31.23 -11.23
N SER A 506 -8.24 31.50 -10.56
CA SER A 506 -8.92 32.79 -10.58
C SER A 506 -9.89 32.92 -9.41
N GLU A 507 -10.42 34.13 -9.21
CA GLU A 507 -11.37 34.43 -8.13
C GLU A 507 -12.67 33.60 -8.22
N ASP A 508 -12.96 33.00 -9.38
CA ASP A 508 -14.11 32.11 -9.62
C ASP A 508 -13.90 30.66 -9.14
N ASP A 509 -12.74 30.30 -8.59
CA ASP A 509 -12.45 28.91 -8.19
C ASP A 509 -13.47 28.35 -7.20
N ALA A 510 -13.99 29.21 -6.30
CA ALA A 510 -15.00 28.80 -5.33
C ALA A 510 -16.26 28.23 -6.01
N GLU A 511 -16.69 28.77 -7.15
CA GLU A 511 -17.88 28.29 -7.86
C GLU A 511 -17.61 27.06 -8.75
N ASN A 512 -16.32 26.71 -8.92
CA ASN A 512 -15.86 25.73 -9.90
C ASN A 512 -15.14 24.53 -9.28
N VAL A 513 -15.13 24.43 -7.95
CA VAL A 513 -14.58 23.30 -7.21
C VAL A 513 -15.66 22.72 -6.29
N PHE A 514 -15.94 21.43 -6.49
CA PHE A 514 -16.81 20.63 -5.63
C PHE A 514 -15.96 19.66 -4.83
N PHE A 515 -16.16 19.61 -3.52
CA PHE A 515 -15.56 18.62 -2.63
C PHE A 515 -16.64 17.99 -1.77
N CYS A 516 -16.58 16.67 -1.60
CA CYS A 516 -17.35 15.99 -0.57
C CYS A 516 -16.52 14.94 0.16
N SER A 517 -16.90 14.64 1.39
CA SER A 517 -16.33 13.57 2.21
C SER A 517 -17.42 12.83 2.96
N VAL A 518 -17.44 11.50 2.87
CA VAL A 518 -18.35 10.63 3.64
C VAL A 518 -17.53 9.70 4.52
N HIS A 519 -17.55 9.95 5.82
CA HIS A 519 -16.59 9.38 6.77
C HIS A 519 -17.24 9.08 8.13
N GLY A 520 -16.54 8.35 9.00
CA GLY A 520 -16.97 8.15 10.39
C GLY A 520 -16.78 9.42 11.23
N TYR A 521 -17.73 9.74 12.10
CA TYR A 521 -17.64 10.90 13.00
C TYR A 521 -18.18 10.58 14.40
N GLY A 522 -17.33 10.73 15.43
CA GLY A 522 -17.66 10.49 16.82
C GLY A 522 -16.46 10.06 17.67
N HIS A 523 -16.70 9.42 18.81
CA HIS A 523 -15.64 8.92 19.69
C HIS A 523 -15.00 7.60 19.21
N LYS A 524 -13.71 7.43 19.47
CA LYS A 524 -12.90 6.28 19.03
C LYS A 524 -13.39 4.93 19.58
N ASP A 525 -13.96 4.91 20.78
CA ASP A 525 -14.59 3.72 21.38
C ASP A 525 -16.10 3.92 21.53
N PRO A 526 -16.87 3.89 20.43
CA PRO A 526 -18.27 4.29 20.43
C PRO A 526 -19.18 3.38 21.29
N GLU A 527 -18.68 2.21 21.70
CA GLU A 527 -19.37 1.24 22.55
C GLU A 527 -18.92 1.31 24.03
N ASN A 528 -17.98 2.20 24.39
CA ASN A 528 -17.40 2.32 25.73
C ASN A 528 -16.90 0.98 26.30
N LYS A 529 -16.17 0.22 25.48
CA LYS A 529 -15.55 -1.05 25.89
C LYS A 529 -14.35 -0.86 26.80
N GLU A 530 -13.67 0.29 26.72
CA GLU A 530 -12.51 0.61 27.55
C GLU A 530 -12.95 1.44 28.78
N GLU A 531 -12.59 0.97 29.98
CA GLU A 531 -12.76 1.76 31.21
C GLU A 531 -11.69 2.86 31.26
N LEU A 532 -12.11 4.12 31.03
CA LEU A 532 -11.23 5.28 31.14
C LEU A 532 -10.83 5.54 32.60
N ALA A 533 -9.58 5.93 32.84
CA ALA A 533 -9.15 6.33 34.17
C ALA A 533 -9.86 7.62 34.62
N LYS A 534 -9.95 7.85 35.93
CA LYS A 534 -10.68 9.00 36.50
C LYS A 534 -10.06 10.32 36.02
N GLY A 535 -10.77 11.04 35.15
CA GLY A 535 -10.35 12.33 34.58
C GLY A 535 -9.89 12.26 33.12
N GLU A 536 -9.83 11.07 32.51
CA GLU A 536 -9.54 10.92 31.09
C GLU A 536 -10.79 11.10 30.23
N THR A 537 -10.66 11.85 29.14
CA THR A 537 -11.70 12.03 28.12
C THR A 537 -11.49 11.06 26.97
N GLN A 538 -12.58 10.55 26.41
CA GLN A 538 -12.54 9.65 25.28
C GLN A 538 -11.98 10.33 24.03
N GLY A 539 -10.99 9.69 23.40
CA GLY A 539 -10.43 10.18 22.12
C GLY A 539 -11.48 10.17 21.00
N TRP A 540 -11.30 11.04 20.02
CA TRP A 540 -12.14 11.08 18.83
C TRP A 540 -11.66 10.09 17.76
N PHE A 541 -12.60 9.63 16.94
CA PHE A 541 -12.28 8.94 15.69
C PHE A 541 -11.56 9.94 14.77
N TYR A 542 -10.38 9.58 14.28
CA TYR A 542 -9.50 10.50 13.55
C TYR A 542 -10.17 10.97 12.26
N PRO A 543 -10.08 12.27 11.89
CA PRO A 543 -9.34 13.37 12.53
C PRO A 543 -10.17 14.21 13.53
N GLY A 544 -11.33 13.73 13.98
CA GLY A 544 -12.22 14.48 14.89
C GLY A 544 -12.95 15.67 14.25
N SER A 545 -12.70 15.96 12.97
CA SER A 545 -13.40 16.97 12.18
C SER A 545 -14.36 16.33 11.17
N GLY A 546 -15.03 17.16 10.35
CA GLY A 546 -15.97 16.68 9.33
C GLY A 546 -17.37 16.40 9.89
N ILE A 547 -17.84 17.21 10.83
CA ILE A 547 -19.25 17.18 11.22
C ILE A 547 -20.13 17.42 9.98
N SER A 548 -21.26 16.73 9.88
CA SER A 548 -22.14 16.88 8.71
C SER A 548 -22.50 18.34 8.47
N SER A 549 -22.09 18.87 7.32
CA SER A 549 -22.28 20.27 6.97
C SER A 549 -22.19 20.47 5.46
N VAL A 550 -22.89 21.48 4.95
CA VAL A 550 -22.86 21.84 3.53
C VAL A 550 -22.53 23.32 3.41
N LYS A 551 -21.54 23.63 2.58
CA LYS A 551 -21.21 24.99 2.13
C LYS A 551 -21.43 25.06 0.63
N GLU A 552 -21.94 26.18 0.15
CA GLU A 552 -22.28 26.36 -1.27
C GLU A 552 -21.16 27.04 -2.08
N SER A 553 -20.22 27.73 -1.42
CA SER A 553 -19.12 28.43 -2.10
C SER A 553 -17.84 28.46 -1.24
N PRO A 554 -16.83 27.64 -1.56
CA PRO A 554 -16.91 26.49 -2.48
C PRO A 554 -17.90 25.43 -2.03
N VAL A 555 -18.32 24.58 -2.96
CA VAL A 555 -19.22 23.47 -2.62
C VAL A 555 -18.42 22.45 -1.81
N ILE A 556 -18.64 22.43 -0.49
CA ILE A 556 -18.05 21.49 0.46
C ILE A 556 -19.20 20.74 1.11
N TRP A 557 -19.24 19.43 0.92
CA TRP A 557 -20.26 18.56 1.49
C TRP A 557 -19.63 17.50 2.39
N ASP A 558 -19.70 17.74 3.69
CA ASP A 558 -19.25 16.77 4.69
C ASP A 558 -20.42 15.95 5.20
N GLU A 559 -20.25 14.64 5.25
CA GLU A 559 -21.21 13.72 5.83
C GLU A 559 -20.52 12.86 6.90
N GLY A 560 -20.55 13.34 8.14
CA GLY A 560 -20.04 12.64 9.31
C GLY A 560 -21.04 11.59 9.80
N LEU A 561 -20.77 10.32 9.50
CA LEU A 561 -21.59 9.19 9.91
C LEU A 561 -21.30 8.80 11.36
N GLU A 562 -22.30 8.93 12.23
CA GLU A 562 -22.24 8.42 13.60
C GLU A 562 -22.18 6.89 13.64
N PHE A 563 -21.63 6.34 14.72
CA PHE A 563 -21.56 4.89 14.91
C PHE A 563 -22.95 4.23 14.92
N CYS A 564 -23.16 3.29 13.99
CA CYS A 564 -24.46 2.67 13.77
C CYS A 564 -24.71 1.49 14.72
N ARG A 565 -25.44 1.73 15.80
CA ARG A 565 -25.77 0.70 16.82
C ARG A 565 -26.69 -0.40 16.31
N GLU A 566 -27.45 -0.13 15.25
CA GLU A 566 -28.36 -1.09 14.61
C GLU A 566 -27.63 -2.14 13.76
N GLY A 567 -26.31 -2.01 13.61
CA GLY A 567 -25.42 -3.01 13.05
C GLY A 567 -24.95 -2.71 11.62
N ALA A 568 -24.08 -3.60 11.12
CA ALA A 568 -23.33 -3.41 9.87
C ALA A 568 -24.23 -3.15 8.64
N SER A 569 -25.39 -3.79 8.53
CA SER A 569 -26.29 -3.58 7.39
C SER A 569 -26.88 -2.18 7.38
N ALA A 570 -27.31 -1.66 8.53
CA ALA A 570 -27.83 -0.31 8.64
C ALA A 570 -26.73 0.73 8.38
N SER A 571 -25.52 0.52 8.90
CA SER A 571 -24.34 1.37 8.62
C SER A 571 -24.09 1.53 7.12
N ARG A 572 -24.06 0.40 6.38
CA ARG A 572 -23.87 0.39 4.91
C ARG A 572 -24.96 1.15 4.17
N LEU A 573 -26.23 0.96 4.55
CA LEU A 573 -27.35 1.64 3.91
C LEU A 573 -27.35 3.15 4.21
N LYS A 574 -26.93 3.58 5.42
CA LYS A 574 -26.74 5.00 5.75
C LYS A 574 -25.63 5.62 4.89
N TRP A 575 -24.52 4.90 4.69
CA TRP A 575 -23.44 5.35 3.80
C TRP A 575 -23.90 5.44 2.33
N ARG A 576 -24.63 4.44 1.82
CA ARG A 576 -25.19 4.49 0.46
C ARG A 576 -26.20 5.63 0.31
N SER A 577 -27.05 5.85 1.31
CA SER A 577 -27.99 6.98 1.35
C SER A 577 -27.28 8.33 1.32
N ALA A 578 -26.13 8.50 1.99
CA ALA A 578 -25.33 9.71 1.90
C ALA A 578 -24.92 10.05 0.45
N PHE A 579 -24.39 9.05 -0.28
CA PHE A 579 -24.05 9.26 -1.67
C PHE A 579 -25.28 9.41 -2.56
N ARG A 580 -26.18 8.43 -2.54
CA ARG A 580 -27.33 8.33 -3.44
C ARG A 580 -28.30 9.50 -3.31
N ASP A 581 -28.68 9.84 -2.09
CA ASP A 581 -29.81 10.74 -1.84
C ASP A 581 -29.37 12.22 -1.81
N ARG A 582 -28.08 12.48 -1.58
CA ARG A 582 -27.56 13.82 -1.28
C ARG A 582 -26.42 14.23 -2.21
N ILE A 583 -25.32 13.48 -2.23
CA ILE A 583 -24.09 13.89 -2.92
C ILE A 583 -24.17 13.71 -4.43
N LEU A 584 -24.59 12.54 -4.91
CA LEU A 584 -24.61 12.22 -6.35
C LEU A 584 -25.59 13.11 -7.14
N PRO A 585 -26.81 13.41 -6.66
CA PRO A 585 -27.67 14.40 -7.31
C PRO A 585 -27.02 15.79 -7.38
N LYS A 586 -26.36 16.23 -6.30
CA LYS A 586 -25.69 17.53 -6.27
C LYS A 586 -24.47 17.59 -7.20
N LEU A 587 -23.73 16.48 -7.30
CA LEU A 587 -22.64 16.34 -8.27
C LEU A 587 -23.14 16.41 -9.71
N ARG A 588 -24.29 15.78 -10.00
CA ARG A 588 -24.92 15.87 -11.33
C ARG A 588 -25.33 17.30 -11.66
N GLU A 589 -25.93 18.02 -10.71
CA GLU A 589 -26.30 19.44 -10.84
C GLU A 589 -25.07 20.33 -11.05
N PHE A 590 -23.99 20.08 -10.32
CA PHE A 590 -22.73 20.82 -10.44
C PHE A 590 -22.13 20.74 -11.86
N ASN A 591 -22.37 19.63 -12.56
CA ASN A 591 -21.95 19.34 -13.92
C ASN A 591 -20.43 19.51 -14.13
N PRO A 592 -19.61 18.67 -13.48
CA PRO A 592 -18.14 18.76 -13.53
C PRO A 592 -17.58 18.43 -14.91
N ASP A 593 -16.44 19.01 -15.26
CA ASP A 593 -15.64 18.68 -16.45
C ASP A 593 -14.63 17.55 -16.17
N LEU A 594 -14.30 17.30 -14.90
CA LEU A 594 -13.42 16.21 -14.47
C LEU A 594 -13.76 15.83 -13.02
N ILE A 595 -13.83 14.52 -12.76
CA ILE A 595 -14.14 13.98 -11.43
C ILE A 595 -12.91 13.23 -10.89
N PHE A 596 -12.57 13.48 -9.64
CA PHE A 596 -11.58 12.76 -8.87
C PHE A 596 -12.26 11.93 -7.77
N LEU A 597 -11.78 10.71 -7.56
CA LEU A 597 -12.10 9.90 -6.38
C LEU A 597 -10.87 9.85 -5.46
N SER A 598 -11.02 10.33 -4.23
CA SER A 598 -10.09 10.08 -3.13
C SER A 598 -10.49 8.73 -2.54
N ALA A 599 -9.73 7.68 -2.90
CA ALA A 599 -10.18 6.29 -2.83
C ALA A 599 -9.52 5.53 -1.67
N GLY A 600 -10.13 5.63 -0.49
CA GLY A 600 -9.78 4.85 0.70
C GLY A 600 -10.61 3.57 0.87
N PHE A 601 -9.94 2.46 1.17
CA PHE A 601 -10.59 1.14 1.31
C PHE A 601 -10.67 0.65 2.76
N ASP A 602 -10.41 1.54 3.70
CA ASP A 602 -10.45 1.31 5.13
C ASP A 602 -11.86 1.40 5.73
N ALA A 603 -12.88 1.81 4.97
CA ALA A 603 -14.29 1.70 5.38
C ALA A 603 -14.82 0.24 5.38
N HIS A 604 -14.00 -0.73 4.95
CA HIS A 604 -14.39 -2.13 4.86
C HIS A 604 -14.67 -2.72 6.25
N LYS A 605 -15.71 -3.55 6.39
CA LYS A 605 -16.18 -4.17 7.65
C LYS A 605 -15.10 -4.89 8.48
N LYS A 606 -14.07 -5.41 7.82
CA LYS A 606 -12.94 -6.14 8.43
C LYS A 606 -11.71 -5.26 8.70
N GLU A 607 -11.78 -3.97 8.41
CA GLU A 607 -10.71 -3.04 8.72
C GLU A 607 -10.72 -2.67 10.21
N LEU A 608 -9.53 -2.60 10.81
CA LEU A 608 -9.40 -2.28 12.23
C LEU A 608 -9.38 -0.78 12.49
N VAL A 609 -8.78 0.01 11.58
CA VAL A 609 -8.63 1.47 11.77
C VAL A 609 -9.96 2.23 11.72
N ASN A 610 -11.03 1.62 11.21
CA ASN A 610 -12.37 2.16 11.10
C ASN A 610 -13.19 2.08 12.41
N TRP A 611 -12.76 1.29 13.41
CA TRP A 611 -13.46 1.15 14.70
C TRP A 611 -14.95 0.76 14.58
N GLY A 612 -15.37 0.21 13.44
CA GLY A 612 -16.73 -0.22 13.17
C GLY A 612 -17.72 0.91 12.83
N TYR A 613 -17.26 2.13 12.58
CA TYR A 613 -18.10 3.26 12.18
C TYR A 613 -18.86 2.97 10.89
N VAL A 614 -18.10 2.58 9.86
CA VAL A 614 -18.62 2.20 8.56
C VAL A 614 -18.35 0.71 8.35
N SER A 615 -19.25 -0.03 7.70
CA SER A 615 -19.10 -1.49 7.55
C SER A 615 -19.22 -1.95 6.11
N LEU A 616 -18.52 -1.29 5.19
CA LEU A 616 -18.64 -1.57 3.75
C LEU A 616 -18.18 -2.98 3.38
N LEU A 617 -18.75 -3.48 2.30
CA LEU A 617 -18.35 -4.68 1.59
C LEU A 617 -17.84 -4.30 0.19
N GLU A 618 -17.25 -5.26 -0.51
CA GLU A 618 -16.68 -5.03 -1.84
C GLU A 618 -17.70 -4.45 -2.84
N GLN A 619 -18.96 -4.88 -2.75
CA GLN A 619 -20.02 -4.43 -3.66
C GLN A 619 -20.38 -2.95 -3.45
N ASP A 620 -20.13 -2.37 -2.27
CA ASP A 620 -20.44 -0.96 -2.02
C ASP A 620 -19.46 -0.04 -2.76
N TYR A 621 -18.17 -0.43 -2.81
CA TYR A 621 -17.17 0.27 -3.60
C TYR A 621 -17.43 0.15 -5.10
N GLU A 622 -17.82 -1.04 -5.56
CA GLU A 622 -18.21 -1.26 -6.97
C GLU A 622 -19.42 -0.41 -7.35
N TRP A 623 -20.42 -0.35 -6.47
CA TRP A 623 -21.64 0.44 -6.65
C TRP A 623 -21.35 1.95 -6.76
N LEU A 624 -20.55 2.51 -5.85
CA LEU A 624 -20.25 3.95 -5.88
C LEU A 624 -19.58 4.35 -7.19
N VAL A 625 -18.56 3.59 -7.61
CA VAL A 625 -17.85 3.85 -8.88
C VAL A 625 -18.78 3.70 -10.07
N GLY A 626 -19.71 2.72 -10.04
CA GLY A 626 -20.72 2.54 -11.07
C GLY A 626 -21.54 3.81 -11.30
N HIS A 627 -22.10 4.38 -10.24
CA HIS A 627 -22.90 5.61 -10.32
C HIS A 627 -22.08 6.86 -10.64
N VAL A 628 -20.89 7.02 -10.05
CA VAL A 628 -20.02 8.14 -10.40
C VAL A 628 -19.62 8.08 -11.88
N LYS A 629 -19.40 6.88 -12.43
CA LYS A 629 -19.12 6.71 -13.86
C LYS A 629 -20.33 7.09 -14.73
N GLN A 630 -21.55 6.77 -14.31
CA GLN A 630 -22.76 7.23 -15.01
C GLN A 630 -22.86 8.76 -15.05
N ILE A 631 -22.57 9.44 -13.93
CA ILE A 631 -22.50 10.91 -13.90
C ILE A 631 -21.36 11.42 -14.79
N ALA A 632 -20.17 10.82 -14.72
CA ALA A 632 -19.04 11.19 -15.56
C ALA A 632 -19.39 11.07 -17.06
N ASN A 633 -20.14 10.03 -17.45
CA ASN A 633 -20.60 9.85 -18.83
C ASN A 633 -21.56 10.95 -19.26
N SER A 634 -22.41 11.44 -18.35
CA SER A 634 -23.38 12.50 -18.65
C SER A 634 -22.82 13.92 -18.57
N CYS A 635 -21.77 14.15 -17.77
CA CYS A 635 -21.20 15.48 -17.53
C CYS A 635 -19.91 15.75 -18.31
N CYS A 636 -19.04 14.76 -18.42
CA CYS A 636 -17.65 14.96 -18.84
C CYS A 636 -17.06 13.85 -19.71
N ASP A 637 -17.88 13.16 -20.51
CA ASP A 637 -17.45 12.08 -21.42
C ASP A 637 -16.69 10.94 -20.74
N GLY A 638 -17.00 10.69 -19.46
CA GLY A 638 -16.40 9.62 -18.66
C GLY A 638 -15.04 9.97 -18.05
N ARG A 639 -14.62 11.25 -18.09
CA ARG A 639 -13.38 11.74 -17.46
C ARG A 639 -13.41 11.58 -15.94
N LEU A 640 -12.81 10.50 -15.46
CA LEU A 640 -12.77 10.09 -14.06
C LEU A 640 -11.36 9.64 -13.67
N ILE A 641 -10.84 10.13 -12.55
CA ILE A 641 -9.52 9.76 -12.02
C ILE A 641 -9.68 9.29 -10.58
N SER A 642 -9.37 8.02 -10.32
CA SER A 642 -9.35 7.48 -8.96
C SER A 642 -7.93 7.51 -8.40
N VAL A 643 -7.75 7.98 -7.17
CA VAL A 643 -6.46 8.17 -6.50
C VAL A 643 -6.47 7.37 -5.20
N LEU A 644 -5.55 6.40 -5.07
CA LEU A 644 -5.49 5.53 -3.89
C LEU A 644 -5.11 6.29 -2.62
N GLU A 645 -5.89 6.11 -1.55
CA GLU A 645 -5.65 6.65 -0.20
C GLU A 645 -5.42 5.51 0.82
N GLY A 646 -6.32 5.34 1.81
CA GLY A 646 -6.23 4.37 2.88
C GLY A 646 -6.66 2.93 2.53
N GLY A 647 -6.60 2.05 3.55
CA GLY A 647 -6.93 0.62 3.45
C GLY A 647 -5.79 -0.27 3.93
N TYR A 648 -5.85 -0.76 5.16
CA TYR A 648 -4.67 -1.27 5.87
C TYR A 648 -4.76 -2.75 6.23
N ASN A 649 -5.91 -3.38 5.99
CA ASN A 649 -6.07 -4.82 6.11
C ASN A 649 -5.69 -5.52 4.80
N PHE A 650 -4.37 -5.59 4.54
CA PHE A 650 -3.75 -6.26 3.40
C PHE A 650 -3.25 -7.70 3.73
N HIS A 651 -3.46 -8.16 4.98
CA HIS A 651 -3.08 -9.50 5.42
C HIS A 651 -3.84 -10.57 4.62
N GLY A 652 -3.11 -11.56 4.09
CA GLY A 652 -3.64 -12.54 3.15
C GLY A 652 -3.47 -12.17 1.67
N ARG A 653 -2.74 -11.08 1.36
CA ARG A 653 -2.41 -10.65 -0.01
C ARG A 653 -3.69 -10.49 -0.87
N MET A 654 -3.85 -11.26 -1.95
CA MET A 654 -5.01 -11.11 -2.86
C MET A 654 -6.37 -11.36 -2.21
N VAL A 655 -6.45 -12.19 -1.17
CA VAL A 655 -7.74 -12.47 -0.49
C VAL A 655 -8.04 -11.47 0.63
N SER A 656 -7.12 -10.55 0.88
CA SER A 656 -7.29 -9.52 1.90
C SER A 656 -8.49 -8.63 1.59
N PRO A 657 -9.16 -8.08 2.63
CA PRO A 657 -10.20 -7.07 2.46
C PRO A 657 -9.79 -5.90 1.58
N PHE A 658 -8.56 -5.39 1.79
CA PHE A 658 -8.02 -4.29 1.00
C PHE A 658 -7.96 -4.65 -0.50
N ALA A 659 -7.28 -5.75 -0.84
CA ALA A 659 -7.13 -6.18 -2.23
C ALA A 659 -8.50 -6.42 -2.91
N ARG A 660 -9.42 -7.12 -2.23
CA ARG A 660 -10.75 -7.42 -2.80
C ARG A 660 -11.60 -6.16 -3.00
N SER A 661 -11.48 -5.17 -2.11
CA SER A 661 -12.19 -3.89 -2.23
C SER A 661 -11.64 -3.05 -3.39
N VAL A 662 -10.31 -2.95 -3.51
CA VAL A 662 -9.64 -2.31 -4.66
C VAL A 662 -10.03 -2.99 -5.96
N ALA A 663 -10.07 -4.33 -6.00
CA ALA A 663 -10.49 -5.07 -7.18
C ALA A 663 -11.94 -4.78 -7.57
N ALA A 664 -12.86 -4.69 -6.62
CA ALA A 664 -14.26 -4.37 -6.89
C ALA A 664 -14.47 -2.94 -7.41
N HIS A 665 -13.82 -1.95 -6.79
CA HIS A 665 -13.75 -0.58 -7.29
C HIS A 665 -13.20 -0.53 -8.72
N THR A 666 -12.07 -1.20 -8.95
CA THR A 666 -11.38 -1.19 -10.23
C THR A 666 -12.17 -1.92 -11.31
N ARG A 667 -12.91 -2.97 -10.97
CA ARG A 667 -13.80 -3.70 -11.90
C ARG A 667 -14.87 -2.77 -12.49
N ALA A 668 -15.50 -1.94 -11.65
CA ALA A 668 -16.46 -0.94 -12.12
C ALA A 668 -15.80 0.12 -13.02
N LEU A 669 -14.58 0.54 -12.68
CA LEU A 669 -13.82 1.54 -13.42
C LEU A 669 -13.42 1.07 -14.83
N ILE A 670 -12.92 -0.17 -14.96
CA ILE A 670 -12.49 -0.76 -16.24
C ILE A 670 -13.65 -1.28 -17.10
N ASN A 671 -14.87 -1.30 -16.57
CA ASN A 671 -16.03 -1.74 -17.33
C ASN A 671 -16.29 -0.74 -18.48
N PRO A 672 -16.25 -1.16 -19.76
CA PRO A 672 -16.39 -0.27 -20.89
C PRO A 672 -17.81 0.31 -21.06
N ALA A 673 -18.81 -0.24 -20.36
CA ALA A 673 -20.19 0.26 -20.41
C ALA A 673 -20.26 1.77 -20.17
N GLN A 674 -20.97 2.47 -21.06
CA GLN A 674 -21.12 3.93 -21.08
C GLN A 674 -22.55 4.35 -20.72
N GLU A 675 -23.13 3.71 -19.72
CA GLU A 675 -24.48 4.02 -19.27
C GLU A 675 -24.54 5.48 -18.77
N PRO A 676 -25.52 6.28 -19.22
CA PRO A 676 -25.72 7.62 -18.70
C PRO A 676 -26.31 7.57 -17.29
N TRP A 677 -26.28 8.71 -16.60
CA TRP A 677 -27.02 8.91 -15.36
C TRP A 677 -28.53 8.73 -15.57
N ASP A 678 -29.16 7.88 -14.75
CA ASP A 678 -30.59 7.60 -14.77
C ASP A 678 -31.21 7.95 -13.41
N GLU A 679 -31.99 9.04 -13.39
CA GLU A 679 -32.68 9.54 -12.19
C GLU A 679 -33.82 8.61 -11.73
N GLU A 680 -34.43 7.85 -12.64
CA GLU A 680 -35.52 6.94 -12.30
C GLU A 680 -34.98 5.68 -11.63
N GLU A 681 -33.89 5.11 -12.17
CA GLU A 681 -33.24 3.93 -11.59
C GLU A 681 -32.69 4.22 -10.19
N ILE A 682 -32.02 5.36 -9.98
CA ILE A 682 -31.52 5.71 -8.66
C ILE A 682 -32.65 6.00 -7.67
N ALA A 683 -33.79 6.56 -8.11
CA ALA A 683 -34.95 6.76 -7.26
C ALA A 683 -35.64 5.43 -6.87
N LYS A 684 -35.69 4.45 -7.79
CA LYS A 684 -36.18 3.09 -7.48
C LYS A 684 -35.27 2.41 -6.46
N GLU A 685 -33.96 2.52 -6.63
CA GLU A 685 -32.98 2.00 -5.69
C GLU A 685 -33.15 2.66 -4.31
N ALA A 686 -33.34 3.98 -4.28
CA ALA A 686 -33.58 4.73 -3.05
C ALA A 686 -34.81 4.23 -2.30
N ALA A 687 -35.94 4.08 -2.98
CA ALA A 687 -37.16 3.55 -2.39
C ALA A 687 -36.95 2.14 -1.80
N HIS A 688 -36.23 1.28 -2.51
CA HIS A 688 -35.93 -0.08 -2.04
C HIS A 688 -35.05 -0.07 -0.79
N GLU A 689 -33.94 0.68 -0.80
CA GLU A 689 -33.00 0.72 0.31
C GLU A 689 -33.51 1.48 1.52
N HIS A 690 -34.33 2.51 1.35
CA HIS A 690 -35.04 3.16 2.45
C HIS A 690 -35.99 2.19 3.14
N ALA A 691 -36.71 1.36 2.38
CA ALA A 691 -37.55 0.32 2.95
C ALA A 691 -36.74 -0.74 3.72
N LEU A 692 -35.57 -1.14 3.20
CA LEU A 692 -34.65 -2.04 3.91
C LEU A 692 -34.11 -1.41 5.19
N LEU A 693 -33.69 -0.14 5.15
CA LEU A 693 -33.18 0.58 6.31
C LEU A 693 -34.26 0.74 7.38
N ALA A 694 -35.49 1.07 6.98
CA ALA A 694 -36.63 1.14 7.90
C ALA A 694 -36.86 -0.19 8.63
N ASN A 695 -36.68 -1.34 7.97
CA ASN A 695 -36.77 -2.65 8.61
C ASN A 695 -35.66 -2.89 9.64
N TYR A 696 -34.45 -2.37 9.42
CA TYR A 696 -33.36 -2.46 10.41
C TYR A 696 -33.54 -1.51 11.59
N LEU A 697 -34.15 -0.35 11.37
CA LEU A 697 -34.41 0.65 12.42
C LEU A 697 -35.69 0.36 13.22
N ALA A 698 -36.59 -0.46 12.69
CA ALA A 698 -37.83 -0.83 13.38
C ALA A 698 -37.50 -1.52 14.72
N PRO A 699 -38.11 -1.11 15.84
CA PRO A 699 -37.91 -1.78 17.11
C PRO A 699 -38.36 -3.24 16.98
N ALA A 700 -37.54 -4.17 17.47
CA ALA A 700 -37.83 -5.60 17.42
C ALA A 700 -39.16 -5.88 18.12
N ALA A 701 -40.24 -6.01 17.36
CA ALA A 701 -41.47 -6.61 17.83
C ALA A 701 -41.17 -8.11 18.06
N GLY A 702 -40.99 -8.52 19.31
CA GLY A 702 -40.82 -9.95 19.62
C GLY A 702 -42.15 -10.73 19.51
N PRO A 703 -42.13 -12.07 19.45
CA PRO A 703 -41.26 -12.92 18.64
C PRO A 703 -42.10 -13.85 17.71
N ALA A 704 -41.55 -14.26 16.56
CA ALA A 704 -41.60 -15.63 16.02
C ALA A 704 -41.23 -15.64 14.52
N VAL A 705 -39.95 -15.89 14.23
CA VAL A 705 -39.61 -16.70 13.04
C VAL A 705 -38.88 -17.93 13.55
N THR A 706 -39.52 -19.07 13.34
CA THR A 706 -39.11 -20.40 13.77
C THR A 706 -37.77 -20.77 13.13
N MET A 707 -36.67 -20.54 13.83
CA MET A 707 -35.42 -21.24 13.55
C MET A 707 -35.61 -22.70 13.98
N LEU A 708 -35.53 -23.62 13.02
CA LEU A 708 -35.45 -25.06 13.24
C LEU A 708 -34.28 -25.36 14.20
N GLN A 709 -34.56 -25.45 15.49
CA GLN A 709 -33.62 -25.94 16.48
C GLN A 709 -33.55 -27.46 16.39
N THR A 710 -32.41 -27.97 15.95
CA THR A 710 -32.04 -29.37 16.17
C THR A 710 -31.98 -29.63 17.68
N LYS A 711 -32.92 -30.44 18.17
CA LYS A 711 -33.07 -30.87 19.57
C LYS A 711 -31.73 -31.35 20.16
N LYS A 712 -31.21 -30.64 21.15
CA LYS A 712 -30.25 -31.20 22.12
C LYS A 712 -31.01 -31.65 23.36
N ARG A 713 -30.90 -32.93 23.66
CA ARG A 713 -31.59 -33.65 24.76
C ARG A 713 -31.07 -33.15 26.11
N ALA A 714 -32.00 -32.86 27.02
CA ALA A 714 -31.74 -32.41 28.39
C ALA A 714 -31.00 -33.45 29.24
N LYS A 715 -30.15 -32.98 30.17
CA LYS A 715 -29.80 -33.70 31.39
C LYS A 715 -29.72 -32.72 32.56
N THR A 716 -30.35 -33.18 33.63
CA THR A 716 -30.70 -32.55 34.91
C THR A 716 -29.51 -32.29 35.85
N ASP A 717 -29.75 -31.35 36.76
CA ASP A 717 -28.90 -30.87 37.86
C ASP A 717 -28.32 -31.94 38.78
N THR A 718 -27.06 -31.76 39.19
CA THR A 718 -26.59 -31.89 40.58
C THR A 718 -25.29 -31.10 40.78
N ALA A 719 -25.19 -30.42 41.92
CA ALA A 719 -24.11 -29.51 42.31
C ALA A 719 -22.86 -30.23 42.90
N LEU A 720 -21.67 -29.62 42.76
CA LEU A 720 -20.55 -29.47 43.74
C LEU A 720 -19.26 -28.92 43.05
N PRO A 721 -18.26 -28.36 43.78
CA PRO A 721 -17.46 -27.21 43.33
C PRO A 721 -16.00 -27.50 42.89
N LEU A 722 -15.42 -26.49 42.20
CA LEU A 722 -13.98 -26.14 42.06
C LEU A 722 -12.93 -27.26 41.91
N ALA A 723 -12.31 -27.37 40.72
CA ALA A 723 -10.86 -27.58 40.57
C ALA A 723 -10.38 -27.46 39.10
N GLN A 724 -9.15 -26.97 38.96
CA GLN A 724 -8.38 -26.74 37.74
C GLN A 724 -8.27 -27.97 36.82
N SER A 725 -8.29 -27.77 35.49
CA SER A 725 -7.53 -28.61 34.54
C SER A 725 -7.55 -28.03 33.11
N ARG A 726 -6.37 -27.60 32.64
CA ARG A 726 -6.06 -27.37 31.22
C ARG A 726 -6.08 -28.71 30.48
N THR A 727 -6.87 -28.87 29.42
CA THR A 727 -6.62 -29.93 28.41
C THR A 727 -6.90 -29.48 26.97
N LYS A 728 -5.96 -29.88 26.10
CA LYS A 728 -5.87 -29.64 24.65
C LYS A 728 -7.09 -30.21 23.91
N ARG A 729 -7.67 -29.44 22.97
CA ARG A 729 -8.66 -29.96 22.01
C ARG A 729 -7.97 -30.77 20.91
N THR A 730 -8.37 -32.03 20.76
CA THR A 730 -8.02 -32.92 19.65
C THR A 730 -8.82 -32.58 18.39
N ARG A 731 -8.16 -32.67 17.22
CA ARG A 731 -8.75 -32.55 15.89
C ARG A 731 -9.67 -33.76 15.63
N LYS A 732 -10.87 -33.53 15.11
CA LYS A 732 -11.74 -34.60 14.58
C LYS A 732 -11.29 -34.94 13.16
N ASP A 733 -11.00 -36.20 12.90
CA ASP A 733 -10.84 -36.72 11.54
C ASP A 733 -12.20 -36.75 10.83
N VAL A 734 -12.21 -36.27 9.60
CA VAL A 734 -13.38 -36.29 8.69
C VAL A 734 -13.12 -37.38 7.67
N ASP A 735 -14.07 -38.32 7.52
CA ASP A 735 -13.99 -39.38 6.53
C ASP A 735 -14.48 -38.84 5.17
N TYR A 736 -13.51 -38.47 4.33
CA TYR A 736 -13.76 -37.91 3.01
C TYR A 736 -14.41 -38.90 2.04
N VAL A 737 -14.37 -40.21 2.31
CA VAL A 737 -15.00 -41.22 1.46
C VAL A 737 -16.51 -41.20 1.62
N ALA A 738 -17.00 -40.96 2.85
CA ALA A 738 -18.43 -40.81 3.11
C ALA A 738 -18.99 -39.54 2.46
N LEU A 739 -18.24 -38.43 2.53
CA LEU A 739 -18.63 -37.14 1.94
C LEU A 739 -18.69 -37.20 0.40
N ALA A 740 -17.75 -37.91 -0.23
CA ALA A 740 -17.74 -38.10 -1.68
C ALA A 740 -18.94 -38.93 -2.16
N LYS A 741 -19.38 -39.90 -1.36
CA LYS A 741 -20.54 -40.75 -1.69
C LYS A 741 -21.85 -39.97 -1.60
N GLU A 742 -21.97 -39.11 -0.59
CA GLU A 742 -23.14 -38.25 -0.37
C GLU A 742 -23.31 -37.20 -1.49
N LEU A 743 -22.20 -36.64 -1.99
CA LEU A 743 -22.20 -35.73 -3.13
C LEU A 743 -22.53 -36.40 -4.46
N ALA A 744 -22.12 -37.66 -4.65
CA ALA A 744 -22.45 -38.44 -5.84
C ALA A 744 -23.95 -38.80 -5.90
N GLU A 745 -24.57 -39.06 -4.75
CA GLU A 745 -26.01 -39.35 -4.65
C GLU A 745 -26.87 -38.09 -4.88
N GLN A 746 -26.38 -36.90 -4.51
CA GLN A 746 -27.08 -35.63 -4.77
C GLN A 746 -27.02 -35.17 -6.23
N GLY A 747 -26.03 -35.62 -7.01
CA GLY A 747 -25.88 -35.29 -8.43
C GLY A 747 -26.82 -36.03 -9.39
N GLN A 748 -27.58 -37.03 -8.92
CA GLN A 748 -28.53 -37.80 -9.74
C GLN A 748 -29.99 -37.33 -9.66
N GLN A 749 -30.27 -36.23 -8.93
CA GLN A 749 -31.62 -35.66 -8.79
C GLN A 749 -31.77 -34.24 -9.36
N GLN A 750 -30.88 -33.79 -10.24
CA GLN A 750 -31.05 -32.57 -11.05
C GLN A 750 -31.08 -32.87 -12.53
#